data_AF-A0A954Y093-F1
#
_entry.id   AF-A0A954Y093-F1
#
_cell.length_a   1.000
_cell.length_b   1.000
_cell.length_c   1.000
_cell.angle_alpha   90.00
_cell.angle_beta   90.00
_cell.angle_gamma   90.00
#
_symmetry.space_group_name_H-M   'P 1'
#
loop_
_entity.id
_entity.type
_entity.pdbx_description
1 polymer ?
#
loop_
_entity_poly.entity_id
_entity_poly.type
_entity_poly.pdbx_seq_one_letter_code
_entity_poly.pdbx_strand_id
1 'polypeptide(L)'
;MPKSRCRRSTLVAAGLAGCLIAVLAIRLAATAAKTETGWETIRECWTDAALAWTGWLPRPVGERDPSEQAEFWLAECDRILAEHPDSASLHMGAAWILDSPDFLFSMRCAKRTPWASVLPGLGMELDQDVIDSEYARFREKCRQRCLEAAARAVKLQPDNVTWRRMQALLQFESGMMCTNVPEEERVRSENWLAVLDAARQIDGQNALYDYLAADALWSQSVEIEEDYESGRLTETLNVVDADGLAEVCSRWDEAQRREFLAIGESGLTAVADFLAVSDVSPSEQWSAALSRTIEYRHFLLFRSLLREQGSISKEAEERGDVQAAVETFRRQWRLYAQTVAVHETSAFSLQQWVEIPQAIYADFLRFATDHPDAVSADEIATLGQRELQRQMNGWIVRDANGTRMQALAASSMNDLLVALGSVAAALATVMLAAIAAVSALLGWLLVRGRQLDVRVRLAPQLLAWIVGLGGLAVVLGMAPAGMISQPKQIATAVTTIVLAAIACSAAIIWRVVRLARSGKFRFQLRSFLGVVTAIALVLGLIIILQPLWGPYVGSPSELVNQMWMRPRGWGGLGADQFRNALSLIDGTWEWAAIQWFAYHGELVGPLTAMLLVAVWGALAARCAAKNSSAAAQTPSVRERAAAVCRALVRNGVVAGVLCLAAYLWVAPQIVESTEAEFQADMAYVRDPVAYANVVVREVERIKSSPDALGAYRDEAQGQLDQAAEQAEEMLEMQDGETEDGDGQGDLSPWFQIEDDESQNEP
;
A
#
# COMPACT_ATOMS: atom_id res chain seq x y z
N MET A 1 -63.97 4.55 -7.39
CA MET A 1 -63.22 4.64 -6.11
C MET A 1 -62.06 3.62 -5.97
N PRO A 2 -60.91 3.75 -6.67
CA PRO A 2 -59.71 2.93 -6.38
C PRO A 2 -58.47 3.72 -5.87
N LYS A 3 -58.51 5.06 -5.78
CA LYS A 3 -57.33 5.87 -5.41
C LYS A 3 -56.88 5.72 -3.95
N SER A 4 -57.76 5.34 -3.02
CA SER A 4 -57.44 5.20 -1.60
C SER A 4 -56.61 3.96 -1.26
N ARG A 5 -56.85 2.82 -1.93
CA ARG A 5 -56.09 1.57 -1.71
C ARG A 5 -54.62 1.70 -2.13
N CYS A 6 -54.36 2.38 -3.25
CA CYS A 6 -53.00 2.56 -3.78
C CYS A 6 -52.12 3.48 -2.93
N ARG A 7 -52.72 4.48 -2.25
CA ARG A 7 -51.97 5.35 -1.31
C ARG A 7 -51.56 4.60 -0.04
N ARG A 8 -52.44 3.75 0.50
CA ARG A 8 -52.14 2.96 1.71
C ARG A 8 -50.97 1.98 1.48
N SER A 9 -50.92 1.28 0.36
CA SER A 9 -49.82 0.33 0.08
C SER A 9 -48.46 1.03 -0.08
N THR A 10 -48.43 2.24 -0.66
CA THR A 10 -47.19 3.00 -0.83
C THR A 10 -46.67 3.52 0.51
N LEU A 11 -47.55 3.98 1.40
CA LEU A 11 -47.18 4.41 2.75
C LEU A 11 -46.68 3.24 3.60
N VAL A 12 -47.31 2.06 3.51
CA VAL A 12 -46.84 0.87 4.23
C VAL A 12 -45.46 0.43 3.71
N ALA A 13 -45.26 0.40 2.40
CA ALA A 13 -43.95 0.03 1.82
C ALA A 13 -42.84 1.03 2.23
N ALA A 14 -43.14 2.33 2.22
CA ALA A 14 -42.21 3.35 2.70
C ALA A 14 -41.91 3.21 4.21
N GLY A 15 -42.93 2.91 5.02
CA GLY A 15 -42.77 2.65 6.45
C GLY A 15 -41.89 1.42 6.73
N LEU A 16 -42.12 0.32 6.01
CA LEU A 16 -41.30 -0.90 6.13
C LEU A 16 -39.84 -0.65 5.71
N ALA A 17 -39.62 0.05 4.60
CA ALA A 17 -38.28 0.43 4.17
C ALA A 17 -37.59 1.33 5.21
N GLY A 18 -38.32 2.30 5.78
CA GLY A 18 -37.80 3.14 6.86
C GLY A 18 -37.42 2.35 8.12
N CYS A 19 -38.25 1.40 8.53
CA CYS A 19 -37.93 0.50 9.65
C CYS A 19 -36.71 -0.37 9.36
N LEU A 20 -36.58 -0.92 8.15
CA LEU A 20 -35.42 -1.71 7.75
C LEU A 20 -34.14 -0.87 7.81
N ILE A 21 -34.14 0.34 7.25
CA ILE A 21 -33.00 1.27 7.30
C ILE A 21 -32.65 1.60 8.75
N ALA A 22 -33.64 1.88 9.60
CA ALA A 22 -33.41 2.16 11.01
C ALA A 22 -32.76 0.98 11.75
N VAL A 23 -33.23 -0.26 11.51
CA VAL A 23 -32.64 -1.46 12.11
C VAL A 23 -31.19 -1.67 11.65
N LEU A 24 -30.92 -1.52 10.36
CA LEU A 24 -29.56 -1.66 9.82
C LEU A 24 -28.62 -0.54 10.32
N ALA A 25 -29.13 0.69 10.44
CA ALA A 25 -28.36 1.81 11.00
C ALA A 25 -28.05 1.62 12.49
N ILE A 26 -29.00 1.10 13.28
CA ILE A 26 -28.77 0.74 14.69
C ILE A 26 -27.72 -0.37 14.80
N ARG A 27 -27.78 -1.38 13.92
CA ARG A 27 -26.77 -2.44 13.87
C ARG A 27 -25.38 -1.86 13.60
N LEU A 28 -25.24 -1.02 12.57
CA LEU A 28 -23.97 -0.37 12.24
C LEU A 28 -23.46 0.48 13.40
N ALA A 29 -24.31 1.32 14.00
CA ALA A 29 -23.93 2.13 15.16
C ALA A 29 -23.50 1.27 16.37
N ALA A 30 -24.16 0.13 16.60
CA ALA A 30 -23.80 -0.78 17.67
C ALA A 30 -22.47 -1.52 17.42
N THR A 31 -22.14 -1.83 16.16
CA THR A 31 -20.83 -2.38 15.78
C THR A 31 -19.76 -1.30 15.91
N ALA A 32 -19.97 -0.11 15.35
CA ALA A 32 -19.02 1.00 15.41
C ALA A 32 -18.72 1.48 16.83
N ALA A 33 -19.70 1.43 17.74
CA ALA A 33 -19.48 1.78 19.14
C ALA A 33 -18.72 0.72 19.96
N LYS A 34 -18.49 -0.48 19.42
CA LYS A 34 -17.76 -1.57 20.07
C LYS A 34 -16.32 -1.71 19.59
N THR A 35 -15.97 -1.04 18.50
CA THR A 35 -14.64 -1.10 17.87
C THR A 35 -13.93 0.24 18.05
N GLU A 36 -12.60 0.22 18.02
CA GLU A 36 -11.77 1.42 18.16
C GLU A 36 -11.81 2.27 16.88
N THR A 37 -11.80 1.61 15.72
CA THR A 37 -11.79 2.23 14.39
C THR A 37 -13.18 2.58 13.86
N GLY A 38 -14.26 2.07 14.45
CA GLY A 38 -15.51 1.91 13.71
C GLY A 38 -16.21 3.19 13.26
N TRP A 39 -16.25 4.22 14.10
CA TRP A 39 -16.82 5.52 13.68
C TRP A 39 -15.96 6.21 12.63
N GLU A 40 -14.64 6.02 12.71
CA GLU A 40 -13.69 6.59 11.77
C GLU A 40 -13.80 5.91 10.41
N THR A 41 -13.81 4.58 10.35
CA THR A 41 -14.02 3.82 9.11
C THR A 41 -15.30 4.24 8.39
N ILE A 42 -16.40 4.46 9.14
CA ILE A 42 -17.65 4.98 8.56
C ILE A 42 -17.44 6.39 8.02
N ARG A 43 -16.81 7.28 8.80
CA ARG A 43 -16.53 8.66 8.40
C ARG A 43 -15.69 8.70 7.13
N GLU A 44 -14.58 7.99 7.07
CA GLU A 44 -13.68 7.89 5.91
C GLU A 44 -14.44 7.38 4.68
N CYS A 45 -15.15 6.26 4.78
CA CYS A 45 -15.96 5.72 3.67
C CYS A 45 -16.92 6.76 3.06
N TRP A 46 -17.62 7.53 3.89
CA TRP A 46 -18.55 8.56 3.42
C TRP A 46 -17.84 9.82 2.94
N THR A 47 -16.74 10.21 3.59
CA THR A 47 -15.95 11.39 3.21
C THR A 47 -15.31 11.14 1.86
N ASP A 48 -14.71 9.98 1.64
CA ASP A 48 -14.16 9.55 0.36
C ASP A 48 -15.25 9.49 -0.71
N ALA A 49 -16.37 8.85 -0.42
CA ALA A 49 -17.49 8.78 -1.35
C ALA A 49 -18.04 10.17 -1.73
N ALA A 50 -18.02 11.13 -0.80
CA ALA A 50 -18.55 12.46 -1.03
C ALA A 50 -17.54 13.44 -1.66
N LEU A 51 -16.26 13.32 -1.31
CA LEU A 51 -15.24 14.36 -1.53
C LEU A 51 -14.00 13.88 -2.30
N ALA A 52 -13.71 12.58 -2.42
CA ALA A 52 -12.50 12.11 -3.09
C ALA A 52 -12.34 12.67 -4.52
N TRP A 53 -13.45 12.73 -5.27
CA TRP A 53 -13.48 13.27 -6.64
C TRP A 53 -13.20 14.78 -6.74
N THR A 54 -13.24 15.51 -5.63
CA THR A 54 -12.94 16.95 -5.59
C THR A 54 -11.46 17.25 -5.35
N GLY A 55 -10.69 16.26 -4.86
CA GLY A 55 -9.32 16.47 -4.38
C GLY A 55 -9.23 17.28 -3.08
N TRP A 56 -10.34 17.46 -2.35
CA TRP A 56 -10.39 18.23 -1.10
C TRP A 56 -10.30 17.38 0.17
N LEU A 57 -10.00 16.08 0.04
CA LEU A 57 -9.79 15.25 1.22
C LEU A 57 -8.58 15.78 2.00
N PRO A 58 -8.69 15.92 3.33
CA PRO A 58 -7.52 16.21 4.14
C PRO A 58 -6.52 15.09 3.95
N ARG A 59 -5.25 15.45 3.73
CA ARG A 59 -4.19 14.46 3.60
C ARG A 59 -3.92 13.84 4.96
N PRO A 60 -3.81 12.50 5.06
CA PRO A 60 -3.30 11.83 6.25
C PRO A 60 -1.99 12.46 6.70
N VAL A 61 -1.75 12.54 8.01
CA VAL A 61 -0.52 13.14 8.56
C VAL A 61 0.70 12.49 7.93
N GLY A 62 0.73 11.16 7.80
CA GLY A 62 1.87 10.44 7.25
C GLY A 62 2.21 10.76 5.78
N GLU A 63 1.23 11.22 5.00
CA GLU A 63 1.42 11.58 3.58
C GLU A 63 1.79 13.06 3.36
N ARG A 64 1.73 13.88 4.42
CA ARG A 64 2.10 15.31 4.38
C ARG A 64 3.60 15.45 4.22
N ASP A 65 4.03 16.62 3.73
CA ASP A 65 5.46 16.92 3.66
C ASP A 65 6.05 16.90 5.08
N PRO A 66 7.27 16.40 5.31
CA PRO A 66 7.83 16.26 6.66
C PRO A 66 7.82 17.55 7.47
N SER A 67 8.01 18.71 6.84
CA SER A 67 7.87 20.00 7.52
C SER A 67 6.48 20.27 8.12
N GLU A 68 5.41 19.80 7.47
CA GLU A 68 4.02 19.90 7.93
C GLU A 68 3.72 18.84 9.00
N GLN A 69 4.29 17.64 8.86
CA GLN A 69 4.22 16.60 9.89
C GLN A 69 4.83 17.09 11.20
N ALA A 70 6.01 17.72 11.14
CA ALA A 70 6.68 18.30 12.30
C ALA A 70 5.79 19.32 13.01
N GLU A 71 5.15 20.23 12.27
CA GLU A 71 4.25 21.24 12.83
C GLU A 71 3.05 20.60 13.54
N PHE A 72 2.45 19.59 12.93
CA PHE A 72 1.36 18.84 13.54
C PHE A 72 1.82 18.14 14.84
N TRP A 73 2.91 17.36 14.77
CA TRP A 73 3.37 16.59 15.91
C TRP A 73 3.89 17.44 17.07
N LEU A 74 4.54 18.58 16.79
CA LEU A 74 4.97 19.52 17.83
C LEU A 74 3.76 20.11 18.57
N ALA A 75 2.74 20.56 17.83
CA ALA A 75 1.52 21.09 18.44
C ALA A 75 0.80 20.03 19.28
N GLU A 76 0.77 18.79 18.80
CA GLU A 76 0.11 17.68 19.47
C GLU A 76 0.88 17.21 20.72
N CYS A 77 2.21 17.17 20.66
CA CYS A 77 3.06 16.94 21.82
C CYS A 77 2.84 18.03 22.88
N ASP A 78 2.80 19.30 22.49
CA ASP A 78 2.60 20.40 23.45
C ASP A 78 1.23 20.31 24.13
N ARG A 79 0.18 19.93 23.40
CA ARG A 79 -1.16 19.70 23.96
C ARG A 79 -1.16 18.53 24.95
N ILE A 80 -0.75 17.35 24.51
CA ILE A 80 -0.80 16.11 25.31
C ILE A 80 0.09 16.24 26.56
N LEU A 81 1.30 16.75 26.42
CA LEU A 81 2.24 16.86 27.53
C LEU A 81 1.85 17.98 28.52
N ALA A 82 1.06 18.97 28.10
CA ALA A 82 0.46 19.94 29.01
C ALA A 82 -0.72 19.36 29.80
N GLU A 83 -1.52 18.48 29.18
CA GLU A 83 -2.62 17.76 29.83
C GLU A 83 -2.12 16.65 30.76
N HIS A 84 -0.97 16.05 30.44
CA HIS A 84 -0.39 14.92 31.17
C HIS A 84 1.10 15.15 31.56
N PRO A 85 1.42 16.19 32.35
CA PRO A 85 2.80 16.62 32.60
C PRO A 85 3.66 15.62 33.39
N ASP A 86 3.04 14.69 34.09
CA ASP A 86 3.69 13.71 34.97
C ASP A 86 3.73 12.28 34.38
N SER A 87 3.29 12.09 33.14
CA SER A 87 3.29 10.77 32.49
C SER A 87 4.61 10.49 31.76
N ALA A 88 5.51 9.74 32.39
CA ALA A 88 6.79 9.35 31.76
C ALA A 88 6.60 8.62 30.43
N SER A 89 5.58 7.75 30.31
CA SER A 89 5.26 7.02 29.07
C SER A 89 4.91 8.00 27.94
N LEU A 90 4.04 8.97 28.18
CA LEU A 90 3.64 9.94 27.16
C LEU A 90 4.80 10.87 26.74
N HIS A 91 5.67 11.26 27.68
CA HIS A 91 6.90 12.00 27.36
C HIS A 91 7.84 11.17 26.47
N MET A 92 7.98 9.86 26.74
CA MET A 92 8.81 9.00 25.89
C MET A 92 8.16 8.75 24.53
N GLY A 93 6.84 8.53 24.47
CA GLY A 93 6.09 8.38 23.23
C GLY A 93 6.19 9.63 22.34
N ALA A 94 6.07 10.82 22.93
CA ALA A 94 6.31 12.09 22.25
C ALA A 94 7.73 12.19 21.68
N ALA A 95 8.74 11.77 22.45
CA ALA A 95 10.13 11.78 21.99
C ALA A 95 10.32 10.90 20.75
N TRP A 96 9.72 9.70 20.75
CA TRP A 96 9.74 8.80 19.60
C TRP A 96 8.94 9.34 18.42
N ILE A 97 7.76 9.93 18.62
CA ILE A 97 6.98 10.51 17.51
C ILE A 97 7.76 11.64 16.80
N LEU A 98 8.48 12.45 17.58
CA LEU A 98 9.31 13.56 17.09
C LEU A 98 10.70 13.13 16.58
N ASP A 99 10.99 11.84 16.57
CA ASP A 99 12.29 11.30 16.18
C ASP A 99 12.56 11.39 14.66
N SER A 100 11.53 11.11 13.87
CA SER A 100 11.57 11.06 12.40
C SER A 100 10.20 11.40 11.83
N PRO A 101 10.05 11.76 10.54
CA PRO A 101 8.74 11.79 9.86
C PRO A 101 8.20 10.36 9.63
N ASP A 102 6.89 10.22 9.45
CA ASP A 102 6.26 8.97 8.99
C ASP A 102 6.82 8.58 7.61
N PHE A 103 7.00 7.30 7.27
CA PHE A 103 7.61 6.91 5.99
C PHE A 103 6.69 7.14 4.76
N LEU A 104 5.37 7.31 4.95
CA LEU A 104 4.41 7.37 3.84
C LEU A 104 4.62 8.56 2.88
N PHE A 105 5.23 9.67 3.31
CA PHE A 105 5.55 10.80 2.41
C PHE A 105 6.53 10.41 1.30
N SER A 106 7.37 9.39 1.52
CA SER A 106 8.37 8.93 0.56
C SER A 106 7.73 8.41 -0.73
N MET A 107 6.48 7.93 -0.69
CA MET A 107 5.71 7.53 -1.86
C MET A 107 5.55 8.66 -2.89
N ARG A 108 5.62 9.92 -2.46
CA ARG A 108 5.58 11.10 -3.35
C ARG A 108 6.94 11.46 -3.93
N CYS A 109 8.01 10.91 -3.37
CA CYS A 109 9.38 11.06 -3.85
C CYS A 109 9.72 10.02 -4.93
N ALA A 110 8.76 9.15 -5.32
CA ALA A 110 8.95 8.21 -6.42
C ALA A 110 9.16 8.94 -7.76
N LYS A 111 10.37 8.82 -8.32
CA LYS A 111 10.72 9.25 -9.66
C LYS A 111 10.56 8.10 -10.65
N ARG A 112 10.16 8.43 -11.88
CA ARG A 112 10.10 7.47 -12.98
C ARG A 112 11.51 7.35 -13.58
N THR A 113 12.13 6.18 -13.52
CA THR A 113 13.46 5.99 -14.12
C THR A 113 13.39 6.04 -15.65
N PRO A 114 14.46 6.47 -16.36
CA PRO A 114 14.46 6.54 -17.82
C PRO A 114 14.13 5.20 -18.51
N TRP A 115 14.59 4.07 -17.94
CA TRP A 115 14.31 2.71 -18.42
C TRP A 115 12.92 2.18 -18.03
N ALA A 116 12.17 2.90 -17.19
CA ALA A 116 10.75 2.60 -16.92
C ALA A 116 9.88 2.65 -18.18
N SER A 117 10.37 3.31 -19.25
CA SER A 117 9.77 3.27 -20.58
C SER A 117 9.81 1.86 -21.20
N VAL A 118 10.78 1.02 -20.81
CA VAL A 118 10.98 -0.37 -21.28
C VAL A 118 10.26 -1.38 -20.38
N LEU A 119 10.20 -1.13 -19.06
CA LEU A 119 9.49 -1.98 -18.08
C LEU A 119 8.54 -1.14 -17.20
N PRO A 120 7.30 -0.87 -17.66
CA PRO A 120 6.39 0.11 -17.05
C PRO A 120 5.89 -0.16 -15.63
N GLY A 121 6.35 -1.20 -14.94
CA GLY A 121 6.01 -1.47 -13.53
C GLY A 121 7.19 -1.75 -12.60
N LEU A 122 8.42 -1.61 -13.08
CA LEU A 122 9.64 -1.78 -12.25
C LEU A 122 10.47 -0.49 -12.13
N GLY A 123 10.15 0.55 -12.91
CA GLY A 123 10.97 1.76 -12.98
C GLY A 123 10.46 2.93 -12.13
N MET A 124 10.02 2.68 -10.90
CA MET A 124 9.88 3.74 -9.90
C MET A 124 11.01 3.61 -8.89
N GLU A 125 11.85 4.63 -8.81
CA GLU A 125 12.92 4.73 -7.84
C GLU A 125 12.60 5.88 -6.90
N LEU A 126 12.92 5.72 -5.62
CA LEU A 126 12.73 6.79 -4.66
C LEU A 126 13.85 7.83 -4.83
N ASP A 127 13.46 9.09 -4.88
CA ASP A 127 14.38 10.21 -4.94
C ASP A 127 15.05 10.43 -3.59
N GLN A 128 16.16 9.73 -3.36
CA GLN A 128 16.82 9.69 -2.06
C GLN A 128 17.29 11.08 -1.62
N ASP A 129 17.82 11.91 -2.53
CA ASP A 129 18.24 13.29 -2.21
C ASP A 129 17.07 14.15 -1.69
N VAL A 130 15.88 14.00 -2.29
CA VAL A 130 14.69 14.72 -1.83
C VAL A 130 14.23 14.18 -0.49
N ILE A 131 14.21 12.86 -0.31
CA ILE A 131 13.88 12.22 0.97
C ILE A 131 14.80 12.75 2.07
N ASP A 132 16.11 12.69 1.86
CA ASP A 132 17.13 13.15 2.80
C ASP A 132 16.94 14.64 3.14
N SER A 133 16.68 15.48 2.13
CA SER A 133 16.43 16.91 2.34
C SER A 133 15.17 17.20 3.15
N GLU A 134 14.10 16.44 2.96
CA GLU A 134 12.85 16.60 3.70
C GLU A 134 12.96 16.05 5.12
N TYR A 135 13.69 14.94 5.32
CA TYR A 135 14.05 14.43 6.65
C TYR A 135 14.85 15.46 7.44
N ALA A 136 15.84 16.11 6.82
CA ALA A 136 16.63 17.15 7.46
C ALA A 136 15.75 18.33 7.93
N ARG A 137 14.72 18.72 7.15
CA ARG A 137 13.78 19.77 7.57
C ARG A 137 12.90 19.37 8.75
N PHE A 138 12.43 18.12 8.80
CA PHE A 138 11.71 17.61 9.97
C PHE A 138 12.61 17.64 11.20
N ARG A 139 13.83 17.13 11.06
CA ARG A 139 14.84 17.08 12.13
C ARG A 139 15.11 18.45 12.71
N GLU A 140 15.37 19.45 11.87
CA GLU A 140 15.68 20.81 12.31
C GLU A 140 14.57 21.38 13.22
N LYS A 141 13.30 21.06 12.95
CA LYS A 141 12.17 21.51 13.77
C LYS A 141 12.00 20.68 15.06
N CYS A 142 12.21 19.37 15.00
CA CYS A 142 11.80 18.44 16.06
C CYS A 142 12.93 18.02 17.02
N ARG A 143 14.19 18.08 16.60
CA ARG A 143 15.36 17.51 17.32
C ARG A 143 15.43 17.93 18.78
N GLN A 144 15.36 19.23 19.07
CA GLN A 144 15.46 19.71 20.45
C GLN A 144 14.30 19.17 21.31
N ARG A 145 13.07 19.23 20.79
CA ARG A 145 11.88 18.82 21.53
C ARG A 145 11.85 17.31 21.78
N CYS A 146 12.31 16.52 20.82
CA CYS A 146 12.53 15.07 20.97
C CYS A 146 13.44 14.76 22.17
N LEU A 147 14.63 15.39 22.23
CA LEU A 147 15.59 15.16 23.31
C LEU A 147 15.09 15.63 24.68
N GLU A 148 14.40 16.77 24.73
CA GLU A 148 13.79 17.29 25.97
C GLU A 148 12.72 16.35 26.52
N ALA A 149 11.86 15.80 25.66
CA ALA A 149 10.81 14.87 26.05
C ALA A 149 11.41 13.55 26.59
N ALA A 150 12.43 13.00 25.93
CA ALA A 150 13.14 11.80 26.41
C ALA A 150 13.81 12.05 27.78
N ALA A 151 14.49 13.19 27.94
CA ALA A 151 15.10 13.58 29.21
C ALA A 151 14.06 13.77 30.32
N ARG A 152 12.87 14.30 29.98
CA ARG A 152 11.76 14.47 30.93
C ARG A 152 11.18 13.12 31.37
N ALA A 153 11.00 12.17 30.46
CA ALA A 153 10.55 10.81 30.81
C ALA A 153 11.49 10.15 31.82
N VAL A 154 12.80 10.21 31.55
CA VAL A 154 13.83 9.71 32.46
C VAL A 154 13.85 10.45 33.79
N LYS A 155 13.66 11.77 33.81
CA LYS A 155 13.58 12.53 35.06
C LYS A 155 12.37 12.14 35.92
N LEU A 156 11.24 11.83 35.30
CA LEU A 156 10.02 11.39 35.99
C LEU A 156 10.17 9.99 36.58
N GLN A 157 10.94 9.11 35.92
CA GLN A 157 11.21 7.75 36.38
C GLN A 157 12.71 7.41 36.23
N PRO A 158 13.57 7.90 37.14
CA PRO A 158 15.03 7.83 36.99
C PRO A 158 15.62 6.42 37.04
N ASP A 159 14.93 5.51 37.72
CA ASP A 159 15.31 4.11 37.92
C ASP A 159 14.79 3.19 36.80
N ASN A 160 14.01 3.72 35.85
CA ASN A 160 13.50 2.94 34.73
C ASN A 160 14.60 2.78 33.67
N VAL A 161 15.23 1.60 33.65
CA VAL A 161 16.31 1.25 32.71
C VAL A 161 15.84 1.34 31.25
N THR A 162 14.57 1.04 30.98
CA THR A 162 14.05 1.08 29.61
C THR A 162 13.98 2.50 29.05
N TRP A 163 13.57 3.47 29.87
CA TRP A 163 13.63 4.88 29.46
C TRP A 163 15.06 5.39 29.26
N ARG A 164 16.03 4.86 30.03
CA ARG A 164 17.46 5.19 29.81
C ARG A 164 17.98 4.63 28.49
N ARG A 165 17.65 3.36 28.17
CA ARG A 165 18.00 2.73 26.89
C ARG A 165 17.42 3.54 25.72
N MET A 166 16.16 3.96 25.80
CA MET A 166 15.53 4.78 24.74
C MET A 166 16.11 6.17 24.63
N GLN A 167 16.38 6.84 25.75
CA GLN A 167 17.04 8.14 25.76
C GLN A 167 18.44 8.06 25.10
N ALA A 168 19.16 6.96 25.34
CA ALA A 168 20.46 6.68 24.72
C ALA A 168 20.33 6.52 23.20
N LEU A 169 19.38 5.72 22.71
CA LEU A 169 19.14 5.55 21.27
C LEU A 169 18.77 6.87 20.59
N LEU A 170 17.93 7.68 21.23
CA LEU A 170 17.48 8.97 20.69
C LEU A 170 18.58 10.03 20.67
N GLN A 171 19.79 9.75 21.18
CA GLN A 171 20.96 10.59 20.93
C GLN A 171 21.48 10.46 19.50
N PHE A 172 21.07 9.43 18.77
CA PHE A 172 21.55 9.13 17.43
C PHE A 172 20.42 9.23 16.41
N GLU A 173 20.75 9.81 15.26
CA GLU A 173 19.90 9.81 14.09
C GLU A 173 19.78 8.39 13.54
N SER A 174 18.55 7.94 13.33
CA SER A 174 18.24 6.69 12.64
C SER A 174 16.80 6.75 12.16
N GLY A 175 16.62 6.63 10.86
CA GLY A 175 15.30 6.60 10.22
C GLY A 175 15.26 5.49 9.19
N MET A 176 14.10 4.86 9.03
CA MET A 176 13.87 3.75 8.09
C MET A 176 14.35 4.07 6.66
N MET A 177 14.28 5.34 6.27
CA MET A 177 14.60 5.82 4.93
C MET A 177 15.81 6.76 4.89
N CYS A 178 16.55 6.90 6.00
CA CYS A 178 17.72 7.77 6.11
C CYS A 178 18.99 6.95 5.99
N THR A 179 19.46 6.71 4.76
CA THR A 179 20.72 5.99 4.53
C THR A 179 21.93 6.92 4.42
N ASN A 180 21.73 8.20 4.10
CA ASN A 180 22.82 9.13 3.75
C ASN A 180 22.98 10.31 4.71
N VAL A 181 22.58 10.16 5.98
CA VAL A 181 22.87 11.22 6.96
C VAL A 181 24.38 11.33 7.07
N PRO A 182 24.98 12.52 6.85
CA PRO A 182 26.41 12.70 7.02
C PRO A 182 26.84 12.20 8.40
N GLU A 183 27.95 11.47 8.47
CA GLU A 183 28.40 10.83 9.71
C GLU A 183 28.58 11.84 10.86
N GLU A 184 29.03 13.05 10.54
CA GLU A 184 29.14 14.18 11.47
C GLU A 184 27.81 14.61 12.12
N GLU A 185 26.68 14.41 11.42
CA GLU A 185 25.35 14.77 11.89
C GLU A 185 24.62 13.62 12.59
N ARG A 186 25.22 12.43 12.66
CA ARG A 186 24.61 11.24 13.26
C ARG A 186 24.32 11.43 14.75
N VAL A 187 25.11 12.27 15.43
CA VAL A 187 24.95 12.57 16.86
C VAL A 187 24.12 13.83 17.08
N ARG A 188 23.04 13.71 17.87
CA ARG A 188 22.05 14.78 18.09
C ARG A 188 22.36 15.74 19.21
N SER A 189 23.32 15.46 20.07
CA SER A 189 23.61 16.31 21.23
C SER A 189 25.09 16.30 21.50
N GLU A 190 25.69 17.45 21.80
CA GLU A 190 27.08 17.50 22.26
C GLU A 190 27.27 16.73 23.59
N ASN A 191 26.21 16.59 24.38
CA ASN A 191 26.23 15.90 25.68
C ASN A 191 25.90 14.40 25.59
N TRP A 192 25.88 13.83 24.38
CA TRP A 192 25.47 12.44 24.16
C TRP A 192 26.26 11.43 25.00
N LEU A 193 27.60 11.57 25.08
CA LEU A 193 28.46 10.69 25.89
C LEU A 193 28.07 10.71 27.37
N ALA A 194 27.76 11.89 27.92
CA ALA A 194 27.34 12.02 29.31
C ALA A 194 25.99 11.33 29.57
N VAL A 195 25.08 11.35 28.59
CA VAL A 195 23.81 10.62 28.65
C VAL A 195 24.06 9.10 28.67
N LEU A 196 24.94 8.60 27.79
CA LEU A 196 25.29 7.17 27.75
C LEU A 196 25.98 6.71 29.03
N ASP A 197 26.95 7.47 29.53
CA ASP A 197 27.66 7.13 30.76
C ASP A 197 26.74 7.15 31.99
N ALA A 198 25.80 8.10 32.06
CA ALA A 198 24.80 8.12 33.12
C ALA A 198 23.83 6.92 33.05
N ALA A 199 23.45 6.50 31.84
CA ALA A 199 22.60 5.31 31.65
C ALA A 199 23.35 4.02 32.03
N ARG A 200 24.62 3.91 31.62
CA ARG A 200 25.52 2.79 31.95
C ARG A 200 25.72 2.61 33.45
N GLN A 201 25.73 3.68 34.24
CA GLN A 201 25.84 3.56 35.70
C GLN A 201 24.65 2.83 36.35
N ILE A 202 23.47 2.90 35.75
CA ILE A 202 22.24 2.28 36.26
C ILE A 202 22.04 0.89 35.64
N ASP A 203 22.31 0.75 34.34
CA ASP A 203 22.11 -0.48 33.54
C ASP A 203 23.47 -1.08 33.13
N GLY A 204 24.37 -1.24 34.10
CA GLY A 204 25.79 -1.52 33.88
C GLY A 204 26.16 -2.92 33.37
N GLN A 205 25.19 -3.81 33.23
CA GLN A 205 25.38 -5.13 32.60
C GLN A 205 25.07 -5.11 31.10
N ASN A 206 24.48 -4.02 30.59
CA ASN A 206 24.06 -3.87 29.22
C ASN A 206 25.16 -3.24 28.36
N ALA A 207 25.51 -3.91 27.26
CA ALA A 207 26.52 -3.49 26.29
C ALA A 207 26.09 -2.30 25.42
N LEU A 208 24.79 -1.98 25.39
CA LEU A 208 24.22 -0.98 24.48
C LEU A 208 25.00 0.35 24.49
N TYR A 209 25.26 0.91 25.67
CA TYR A 209 25.86 2.24 25.80
C TYR A 209 27.30 2.27 25.31
N ASP A 210 28.06 1.21 25.56
CA ASP A 210 29.44 1.10 25.14
C ASP A 210 29.51 0.87 23.61
N TYR A 211 28.61 0.07 23.03
CA TYR A 211 28.52 -0.10 21.56
C TYR A 211 28.04 1.16 20.82
N LEU A 212 27.04 1.87 21.34
CA LEU A 212 26.61 3.16 20.75
C LEU A 212 27.74 4.19 20.76
N ALA A 213 28.56 4.18 21.82
CA ALA A 213 29.74 5.05 21.87
C ALA A 213 30.82 4.61 20.88
N ALA A 214 31.08 3.32 20.75
CA ALA A 214 32.05 2.79 19.79
C ALA A 214 31.67 3.15 18.34
N ASP A 215 30.43 2.87 17.93
CA ASP A 215 29.91 3.14 16.58
C ASP A 215 29.97 4.64 16.23
N ALA A 216 29.55 5.51 17.15
CA ALA A 216 29.59 6.95 16.90
C ALA A 216 31.01 7.54 16.85
N LEU A 217 31.91 7.06 17.70
CA LEU A 217 33.31 7.48 17.69
C LEU A 217 34.06 6.91 16.48
N TRP A 218 33.67 5.71 16.00
CA TRP A 218 34.24 5.12 14.78
C TRP A 218 33.97 6.00 13.57
N SER A 219 32.70 6.38 13.34
CA SER A 219 32.30 7.32 12.29
C SER A 219 32.96 8.71 12.39
N GLN A 220 33.57 9.05 13.53
CA GLN A 220 34.33 10.31 13.69
C GLN A 220 35.84 10.13 13.51
N SER A 221 36.33 8.89 13.60
CA SER A 221 37.76 8.58 13.68
C SER A 221 38.30 7.87 12.43
N VAL A 222 37.42 7.34 11.58
CA VAL A 222 37.76 6.52 10.43
C VAL A 222 36.97 6.98 9.21
N GLU A 223 37.66 7.27 8.12
CA GLU A 223 37.07 7.43 6.79
C GLU A 223 37.28 6.13 6.00
N ILE A 224 36.21 5.62 5.38
CA ILE A 224 36.30 4.45 4.49
C ILE A 224 36.34 4.95 3.06
N GLU A 225 37.46 4.73 2.38
CA GLU A 225 37.60 5.00 0.95
C GLU A 225 37.24 3.72 0.18
N GLU A 226 36.11 3.78 -0.53
CA GLU A 226 35.65 2.73 -1.42
C GLU A 226 36.27 2.93 -2.81
N ASP A 227 37.16 2.04 -3.21
CA ASP A 227 37.73 2.00 -4.55
C ASP A 227 37.17 0.81 -5.33
N TYR A 228 36.73 1.07 -6.56
CA TYR A 228 36.15 0.09 -7.46
C TYR A 228 37.12 -0.20 -8.62
N GLU A 229 38.32 -0.67 -8.28
CA GLU A 229 39.28 -1.14 -9.27
C GLU A 229 38.93 -2.57 -9.72
N SER A 230 39.00 -2.84 -11.02
CA SER A 230 38.87 -4.19 -11.60
C SER A 230 37.55 -4.95 -11.34
N GLY A 231 36.46 -4.24 -10.99
CA GLY A 231 35.17 -4.88 -10.71
C GLY A 231 35.05 -5.49 -9.30
N ARG A 232 36.04 -5.25 -8.42
CA ARG A 232 35.98 -5.58 -7.00
C ARG A 232 35.91 -4.29 -6.19
N LEU A 233 35.01 -4.26 -5.22
CA LEU A 233 34.96 -3.20 -4.21
C LEU A 233 36.07 -3.45 -3.19
N THR A 234 37.07 -2.59 -3.16
CA THR A 234 38.09 -2.53 -2.11
C THR A 234 37.77 -1.37 -1.17
N GLU A 235 37.79 -1.64 0.14
CA GLU A 235 37.56 -0.63 1.18
C GLU A 235 38.90 -0.39 1.86
N THR A 236 39.40 0.84 1.82
CA THR A 236 40.61 1.24 2.55
C THR A 236 40.21 2.05 3.79
N LEU A 237 40.71 1.64 4.95
CA LEU A 237 40.47 2.32 6.22
C LEU A 237 41.49 3.45 6.42
N ASN A 238 41.02 4.69 6.38
CA ASN A 238 41.83 5.89 6.63
C ASN A 238 41.54 6.41 8.05
N VAL A 239 42.49 6.24 8.97
CA VAL A 239 42.36 6.74 10.35
C VAL A 239 42.62 8.24 10.40
N VAL A 240 41.57 9.03 10.63
CA VAL A 240 41.64 10.50 10.73
C VAL A 240 41.87 11.01 12.15
N ASP A 241 41.46 10.24 13.16
CA ASP A 241 41.71 10.52 14.59
C ASP A 241 42.16 9.24 15.32
N ALA A 242 43.47 9.15 15.58
CA ALA A 242 44.05 7.98 16.25
C ALA A 242 43.67 7.88 17.74
N ASP A 243 43.50 9.01 18.43
CA ASP A 243 43.09 9.01 19.85
C ASP A 243 41.61 8.64 19.96
N GLY A 244 40.77 9.14 19.04
CA GLY A 244 39.39 8.72 18.87
C GLY A 244 39.26 7.22 18.62
N LEU A 245 40.04 6.67 17.68
CA LEU A 245 40.07 5.23 17.39
C LEU A 245 40.50 4.40 18.61
N ALA A 246 41.46 4.88 19.40
CA ALA A 246 41.86 4.19 20.63
C ALA A 246 40.70 4.14 21.65
N GLU A 247 39.89 5.20 21.77
CA GLU A 247 38.68 5.20 22.59
C GLU A 247 37.61 4.27 22.02
N VAL A 248 37.46 4.17 20.69
CA VAL A 248 36.56 3.18 20.06
C VAL A 248 36.92 1.76 20.51
N CYS A 249 38.20 1.38 20.41
CA CYS A 249 38.67 0.06 20.84
C CYS A 249 38.41 -0.17 22.35
N SER A 250 38.65 0.85 23.17
CA SER A 250 38.39 0.82 24.62
C SER A 250 36.91 0.58 24.93
N ARG A 251 36.00 1.31 24.25
CA ARG A 251 34.54 1.14 24.38
C ARG A 251 34.09 -0.22 23.90
N TRP A 252 34.62 -0.71 22.78
CA TRP A 252 34.33 -2.04 22.28
C TRP A 252 34.73 -3.14 23.27
N ASP A 253 35.96 -3.09 23.80
CA ASP A 253 36.44 -4.06 24.77
C ASP A 253 35.62 -4.04 26.08
N GLU A 254 35.14 -2.87 26.50
CA GLU A 254 34.22 -2.75 27.62
C GLU A 254 32.85 -3.37 27.30
N ALA A 255 32.30 -3.09 26.11
CA ALA A 255 31.04 -3.66 25.63
C ALA A 255 31.11 -5.20 25.60
N GLN A 256 32.20 -5.77 25.11
CA GLN A 256 32.43 -7.23 25.02
C GLN A 256 32.46 -7.92 26.40
N ARG A 257 32.87 -7.18 27.45
CA ARG A 257 32.87 -7.65 28.85
C ARG A 257 31.49 -7.61 29.50
N ARG A 258 30.52 -6.92 28.91
CA ARG A 258 29.13 -6.87 29.40
C ARG A 258 28.41 -8.20 29.16
N GLU A 259 27.33 -8.41 29.90
CA GLU A 259 26.62 -9.70 29.89
C GLU A 259 25.74 -9.84 28.65
N PHE A 260 25.01 -8.78 28.30
CA PHE A 260 24.01 -8.79 27.25
C PHE A 260 23.94 -7.45 26.51
N LEU A 261 23.27 -7.44 25.36
CA LEU A 261 22.93 -6.24 24.58
C LEU A 261 21.40 -6.14 24.49
N ALA A 262 20.80 -5.17 25.19
CA ALA A 262 19.35 -4.96 25.19
C ALA A 262 18.98 -3.51 24.88
N ILE A 263 18.03 -3.34 23.97
CA ILE A 263 17.56 -2.01 23.52
C ILE A 263 16.22 -1.65 24.17
N GLY A 264 15.41 -2.65 24.52
CA GLY A 264 14.12 -2.50 25.19
C GLY A 264 12.99 -2.17 24.22
N GLU A 265 11.82 -2.79 24.43
CA GLU A 265 10.67 -2.69 23.50
C GLU A 265 9.62 -1.67 23.94
N SER A 266 9.71 -1.14 25.17
CA SER A 266 8.66 -0.26 25.75
C SER A 266 8.49 1.10 25.06
N GLY A 267 9.28 1.42 24.05
CA GLY A 267 9.15 2.66 23.31
C GLY A 267 8.04 2.55 22.28
N LEU A 268 7.81 1.34 21.75
CA LEU A 268 6.63 1.05 20.94
C LEU A 268 5.37 1.17 21.80
N THR A 269 5.37 0.61 23.01
CA THR A 269 4.23 0.75 23.92
C THR A 269 4.01 2.21 24.31
N ALA A 270 5.07 2.99 24.52
CA ALA A 270 4.98 4.43 24.78
C ALA A 270 4.42 5.21 23.56
N VAL A 271 4.80 4.83 22.34
CA VAL A 271 4.25 5.38 21.10
C VAL A 271 2.76 5.05 21.00
N ALA A 272 2.35 3.80 21.26
CA ALA A 272 0.94 3.42 21.30
C ALA A 272 0.16 4.23 22.36
N ASP A 273 0.69 4.37 23.57
CA ASP A 273 0.08 5.18 24.63
C ASP A 273 -0.11 6.65 24.18
N PHE A 274 0.90 7.22 23.51
CA PHE A 274 0.84 8.58 22.98
C PHE A 274 -0.18 8.72 21.86
N LEU A 275 -0.18 7.81 20.89
CA LEU A 275 -1.10 7.82 19.75
C LEU A 275 -2.55 7.65 20.21
N ALA A 276 -2.80 6.82 21.22
CA ALA A 276 -4.13 6.58 21.79
C ALA A 276 -4.78 7.84 22.39
N VAL A 277 -3.99 8.86 22.77
CA VAL A 277 -4.49 10.15 23.28
C VAL A 277 -4.33 11.30 22.28
N SER A 278 -3.85 11.00 21.07
CA SER A 278 -3.66 11.98 20.01
C SER A 278 -4.92 12.17 19.14
N ASP A 279 -4.97 13.28 18.41
CA ASP A 279 -6.01 13.62 17.45
C ASP A 279 -5.87 12.88 16.08
N VAL A 280 -4.85 12.01 15.95
CA VAL A 280 -4.67 11.18 14.75
C VAL A 280 -5.69 10.05 14.70
N SER A 281 -6.28 9.83 13.51
CA SER A 281 -7.26 8.77 13.31
C SER A 281 -6.65 7.39 13.58
N PRO A 282 -7.42 6.43 14.12
CA PRO A 282 -6.94 5.06 14.29
C PRO A 282 -6.31 4.45 13.03
N SER A 283 -6.87 4.73 11.85
CA SER A 283 -6.33 4.30 10.55
C SER A 283 -4.90 4.80 10.28
N GLU A 284 -4.54 5.98 10.80
CA GLU A 284 -3.22 6.60 10.66
C GLU A 284 -2.26 6.23 11.81
N GLN A 285 -2.77 5.74 12.95
CA GLN A 285 -1.92 5.40 14.11
C GLN A 285 -0.94 4.27 13.78
N TRP A 286 -1.35 3.29 12.98
CA TRP A 286 -0.47 2.20 12.57
C TRP A 286 0.76 2.71 11.79
N SER A 287 0.57 3.54 10.77
CA SER A 287 1.70 4.05 9.98
C SER A 287 2.61 4.91 10.84
N ALA A 288 2.03 5.75 11.69
CA ALA A 288 2.77 6.59 12.62
C ALA A 288 3.61 5.75 13.58
N ALA A 289 3.07 4.63 14.09
CA ALA A 289 3.79 3.72 14.97
C ALA A 289 4.87 2.91 14.24
N LEU A 290 4.57 2.34 13.08
CA LEU A 290 5.50 1.52 12.30
C LEU A 290 6.72 2.34 11.85
N SER A 291 6.52 3.63 11.58
CA SER A 291 7.59 4.56 11.24
C SER A 291 8.57 4.82 12.40
N ARG A 292 8.22 4.45 13.63
CA ARG A 292 9.05 4.61 14.86
C ARG A 292 9.60 3.28 15.38
N THR A 293 9.75 2.30 14.49
CA THR A 293 10.24 0.98 14.85
C THR A 293 11.65 1.03 15.44
N ILE A 294 11.72 0.87 16.76
CA ILE A 294 12.96 0.63 17.52
C ILE A 294 13.78 -0.52 16.91
N GLU A 295 13.09 -1.49 16.29
CA GLU A 295 13.72 -2.60 15.60
C GLU A 295 14.68 -2.12 14.51
N TYR A 296 14.27 -1.16 13.67
CA TYR A 296 15.13 -0.72 12.58
C TYR A 296 16.43 -0.10 13.11
N ARG A 297 16.35 0.63 14.23
CA ARG A 297 17.51 1.16 14.95
C ARG A 297 18.45 0.07 15.44
N HIS A 298 17.89 -1.00 16.01
CA HIS A 298 18.68 -2.15 16.44
C HIS A 298 19.38 -2.82 15.26
N PHE A 299 18.67 -3.05 14.16
CA PHE A 299 19.22 -3.65 12.95
C PHE A 299 20.37 -2.82 12.38
N LEU A 300 20.18 -1.50 12.28
CA LEU A 300 21.20 -0.59 11.78
C LEU A 300 22.43 -0.54 12.69
N LEU A 301 22.24 -0.46 14.01
CA LEU A 301 23.36 -0.52 14.96
C LEU A 301 24.13 -1.82 14.78
N PHE A 302 23.44 -2.96 14.78
CA PHE A 302 24.08 -4.26 14.64
C PHE A 302 24.83 -4.39 13.31
N ARG A 303 24.22 -3.97 12.21
CA ARG A 303 24.85 -3.94 10.87
C ARG A 303 26.09 -3.05 10.85
N SER A 304 26.03 -1.87 11.47
CA SER A 304 27.16 -0.94 11.55
C SER A 304 28.33 -1.58 12.30
N LEU A 305 28.07 -2.07 13.50
CA LEU A 305 29.07 -2.76 14.34
C LEU A 305 29.69 -3.97 13.63
N LEU A 306 28.90 -4.75 12.87
CA LEU A 306 29.43 -5.85 12.05
C LEU A 306 30.29 -5.35 10.90
N ARG A 307 29.89 -4.29 10.20
CA ARG A 307 30.68 -3.71 9.10
C ARG A 307 32.04 -3.27 9.61
N GLU A 308 32.06 -2.52 10.71
CA GLU A 308 33.29 -2.04 11.38
C GLU A 308 34.25 -3.20 11.69
N GLN A 309 33.75 -4.25 12.34
CA GLN A 309 34.56 -5.44 12.64
C GLN A 309 34.96 -6.20 11.38
N GLY A 310 34.12 -6.23 10.34
CA GLY A 310 34.44 -6.84 9.06
C GLY A 310 35.63 -6.17 8.38
N SER A 311 35.62 -4.83 8.33
CA SER A 311 36.73 -4.05 7.77
C SER A 311 38.03 -4.25 8.58
N ILE A 312 37.96 -4.29 9.93
CA ILE A 312 39.12 -4.59 10.80
C ILE A 312 39.67 -6.00 10.52
N SER A 313 38.78 -7.00 10.39
CA SER A 313 39.19 -8.38 10.13
C SER A 313 39.88 -8.52 8.77
N LYS A 314 39.34 -7.86 7.73
CA LYS A 314 39.91 -7.86 6.39
C LYS A 314 41.29 -7.20 6.35
N GLU A 315 41.44 -6.03 6.99
CA GLU A 315 42.72 -5.34 7.09
C GLU A 315 43.78 -6.19 7.83
N ALA A 316 43.36 -6.91 8.88
CA ALA A 316 44.24 -7.85 9.59
C ALA A 316 44.69 -9.01 8.69
N GLU A 317 43.77 -9.60 7.93
CA GLU A 317 44.06 -10.65 6.95
C GLU A 317 45.03 -10.17 5.87
N GLU A 318 44.80 -8.99 5.29
CA GLU A 318 45.66 -8.39 4.26
C GLU A 318 47.09 -8.12 4.76
N ARG A 319 47.24 -7.84 6.06
CA ARG A 319 48.54 -7.71 6.73
C ARG A 319 49.20 -9.05 7.07
N GLY A 320 48.51 -10.16 6.84
CA GLY A 320 48.94 -11.50 7.22
C GLY A 320 48.77 -11.81 8.71
N ASP A 321 48.07 -10.98 9.48
CA ASP A 321 47.74 -11.24 10.89
C ASP A 321 46.43 -12.02 11.00
N VAL A 322 46.49 -13.28 10.56
CA VAL A 322 45.35 -14.20 10.55
C VAL A 322 44.76 -14.39 11.95
N GLN A 323 45.58 -14.35 13.01
CA GLN A 323 45.10 -14.51 14.38
C GLN A 323 44.27 -13.31 14.86
N ALA A 324 44.65 -12.09 14.48
CA ALA A 324 43.84 -10.90 14.77
C ALA A 324 42.49 -10.93 14.02
N ALA A 325 42.46 -11.41 12.79
CA ALA A 325 41.22 -11.63 12.04
C ALA A 325 40.31 -12.66 12.74
N VAL A 326 40.84 -13.82 13.16
CA VAL A 326 40.09 -14.83 13.94
C VAL A 326 39.50 -14.23 15.22
N GLU A 327 40.26 -13.44 15.97
CA GLU A 327 39.77 -12.82 17.20
C GLU A 327 38.64 -11.81 16.92
N THR A 328 38.70 -11.12 15.78
CA THR A 328 37.65 -10.22 15.33
C THR A 328 36.34 -10.96 15.02
N PHE A 329 36.41 -12.12 14.35
CA PHE A 329 35.24 -12.99 14.18
C PHE A 329 34.67 -13.48 15.53
N ARG A 330 35.52 -13.81 16.50
CA ARG A 330 35.07 -14.19 17.86
C ARG A 330 34.39 -13.02 18.60
N ARG A 331 34.81 -11.79 18.36
CA ARG A 331 34.14 -10.57 18.88
C ARG A 331 32.78 -10.35 18.24
N GLN A 332 32.65 -10.52 16.92
CA GLN A 332 31.36 -10.47 16.22
C GLN A 332 30.40 -11.56 16.74
N TRP A 333 30.92 -12.77 16.98
CA TRP A 333 30.16 -13.84 17.63
C TRP A 333 29.64 -13.41 19.00
N ARG A 334 30.53 -12.83 19.84
CA ARG A 334 30.17 -12.43 21.19
C ARG A 334 29.11 -11.33 21.18
N LEU A 335 29.19 -10.37 20.25
CA LEU A 335 28.14 -9.39 20.00
C LEU A 335 26.80 -10.09 19.73
N TYR A 336 26.74 -11.02 18.78
CA TYR A 336 25.52 -11.81 18.52
C TYR A 336 25.01 -12.52 19.79
N ALA A 337 25.89 -13.22 20.50
CA ALA A 337 25.56 -13.95 21.72
C ALA A 337 24.99 -13.04 22.83
N GLN A 338 25.54 -11.84 23.01
CA GLN A 338 25.02 -10.84 23.94
C GLN A 338 23.61 -10.38 23.57
N THR A 339 23.32 -10.29 22.29
CA THR A 339 22.06 -9.72 21.78
C THR A 339 20.90 -10.72 21.90
N VAL A 340 21.18 -12.02 21.73
CA VAL A 340 20.21 -13.11 21.95
C VAL A 340 20.12 -13.58 23.41
N ALA A 341 20.95 -13.05 24.31
CA ALA A 341 20.96 -13.45 25.71
C ALA A 341 19.74 -12.96 26.51
N VAL A 342 19.04 -11.92 26.04
CA VAL A 342 17.90 -11.33 26.76
C VAL A 342 16.59 -11.72 26.10
N HIS A 343 15.62 -12.15 26.90
CA HIS A 343 14.26 -12.41 26.41
C HIS A 343 13.50 -11.13 26.07
N GLU A 344 13.97 -9.96 26.50
CA GLU A 344 13.37 -8.64 26.21
C GLU A 344 13.72 -8.10 24.82
N THR A 345 14.68 -8.71 24.11
CA THR A 345 15.02 -8.39 22.71
C THR A 345 14.25 -9.25 21.71
N SER A 346 13.14 -9.86 22.15
CA SER A 346 12.42 -10.94 21.47
C SER A 346 11.57 -10.55 20.26
N ALA A 347 11.20 -9.27 20.12
CA ALA A 347 10.21 -8.87 19.13
C ALA A 347 10.82 -8.50 17.78
N PHE A 348 12.11 -8.16 17.79
CA PHE A 348 12.97 -8.11 16.60
C PHE A 348 12.78 -9.44 15.89
N SER A 349 12.10 -9.41 14.74
CA SER A 349 11.50 -10.59 14.14
C SER A 349 12.44 -11.78 14.24
N LEU A 350 11.95 -12.92 14.72
CA LEU A 350 12.71 -14.19 14.70
C LEU A 350 13.43 -14.41 13.35
N GLN A 351 12.91 -13.80 12.28
CA GLN A 351 13.49 -13.79 10.93
C GLN A 351 14.80 -12.98 10.83
N GLN A 352 14.90 -11.76 11.34
CA GLN A 352 16.16 -11.00 11.33
C GLN A 352 17.23 -11.68 12.20
N TRP A 353 16.83 -12.35 13.28
CA TRP A 353 17.72 -13.18 14.10
C TRP A 353 18.22 -14.45 13.42
N VAL A 354 17.66 -14.81 12.27
CA VAL A 354 18.16 -15.90 11.43
C VAL A 354 19.14 -15.35 10.40
N GLU A 355 18.83 -14.18 9.84
CA GLU A 355 19.58 -13.55 8.75
C GLU A 355 20.91 -12.93 9.23
N ILE A 356 20.91 -12.20 10.34
CA ILE A 356 22.11 -11.58 10.91
C ILE A 356 23.21 -12.62 11.21
N PRO A 357 22.94 -13.71 11.96
CA PRO A 357 23.95 -14.73 12.17
C PRO A 357 24.42 -15.38 10.86
N GLN A 358 23.60 -15.46 9.81
CA GLN A 358 24.01 -16.08 8.53
C GLN A 358 25.32 -15.50 8.01
N ALA A 359 25.45 -14.18 8.01
CA ALA A 359 26.67 -13.52 7.58
C ALA A 359 27.84 -13.91 8.50
N ILE A 360 27.68 -13.78 9.82
CA ILE A 360 28.76 -14.02 10.79
C ILE A 360 29.26 -15.48 10.76
N TYR A 361 28.35 -16.45 10.78
CA TYR A 361 28.70 -17.88 10.80
C TYR A 361 29.32 -18.32 9.48
N ALA A 362 28.72 -17.94 8.35
CA ALA A 362 29.21 -18.33 7.04
C ALA A 362 30.56 -17.68 6.74
N ASP A 363 30.73 -16.38 7.04
CA ASP A 363 31.99 -15.68 6.81
C ASP A 363 33.11 -16.24 7.70
N PHE A 364 32.82 -16.52 8.98
CA PHE A 364 33.84 -17.10 9.86
C PHE A 364 34.17 -18.55 9.48
N LEU A 365 33.17 -19.35 9.12
CA LEU A 365 33.42 -20.73 8.67
C LEU A 365 34.23 -20.77 7.38
N ARG A 366 33.93 -19.89 6.41
CA ARG A 366 34.71 -19.74 5.18
C ARG A 366 36.15 -19.36 5.51
N PHE A 367 36.34 -18.28 6.28
CA PHE A 367 37.66 -17.83 6.71
C PHE A 367 38.45 -18.94 7.44
N ALA A 368 37.80 -19.66 8.37
CA ALA A 368 38.45 -20.73 9.11
C ALA A 368 38.82 -21.94 8.23
N THR A 369 38.08 -22.17 7.14
CA THR A 369 38.36 -23.21 6.14
C THR A 369 39.53 -22.82 5.25
N ASP A 370 39.63 -21.54 4.88
CA ASP A 370 40.74 -21.00 4.09
C ASP A 370 42.04 -20.92 4.91
N HIS A 371 41.92 -20.77 6.23
CA HIS A 371 43.05 -20.66 7.18
C HIS A 371 43.01 -21.77 8.27
N PRO A 372 43.13 -23.06 7.89
CA PRO A 372 42.93 -24.18 8.82
C PRO A 372 44.00 -24.29 9.90
N ASP A 373 45.16 -23.65 9.72
CA ASP A 373 46.22 -23.59 10.72
C ASP A 373 45.91 -22.57 11.84
N ALA A 374 45.02 -21.60 11.57
CA ALA A 374 44.69 -20.54 12.51
C ALA A 374 43.53 -20.90 13.45
N VAL A 375 42.69 -21.86 13.06
CA VAL A 375 41.49 -22.29 13.79
C VAL A 375 41.53 -23.80 13.97
N SER A 376 41.26 -24.29 15.18
CA SER A 376 41.33 -25.74 15.44
C SER A 376 40.25 -26.50 14.66
N ALA A 377 40.55 -27.74 14.22
CA ALA A 377 39.58 -28.58 13.51
C ALA A 377 38.28 -28.82 14.30
N ASP A 378 38.37 -28.90 15.64
CA ASP A 378 37.21 -29.03 16.52
C ASP A 378 36.34 -27.76 16.50
N GLU A 379 36.96 -26.57 16.44
CA GLU A 379 36.27 -25.29 16.33
C GLU A 379 35.60 -25.15 14.96
N ILE A 380 36.29 -25.52 13.86
CA ILE A 380 35.71 -25.56 12.50
C ILE A 380 34.49 -26.50 12.46
N ALA A 381 34.61 -27.71 13.00
CA ALA A 381 33.48 -28.66 13.07
C ALA A 381 32.32 -28.10 13.89
N THR A 382 32.62 -27.41 15.00
CA THR A 382 31.62 -26.75 15.83
C THR A 382 30.92 -25.60 15.09
N LEU A 383 31.67 -24.80 14.31
CA LEU A 383 31.12 -23.75 13.45
C LEU A 383 30.18 -24.33 12.39
N GLY A 384 30.59 -25.41 11.72
CA GLY A 384 29.74 -26.11 10.74
C GLY A 384 28.44 -26.64 11.34
N GLN A 385 28.48 -27.24 12.53
CA GLN A 385 27.27 -27.68 13.24
C GLN A 385 26.34 -26.53 13.61
N ARG A 386 26.91 -25.39 14.03
CA ARG A 386 26.14 -24.21 14.40
C ARG A 386 25.50 -23.55 13.18
N GLU A 387 26.21 -23.49 12.06
CA GLU A 387 25.66 -22.95 10.81
C GLU A 387 24.51 -23.82 10.30
N LEU A 388 24.66 -25.16 10.35
CA LEU A 388 23.56 -26.08 10.05
C LEU A 388 22.34 -25.83 10.96
N GLN A 389 22.57 -25.72 12.28
CA GLN A 389 21.50 -25.44 13.24
C GLN A 389 20.84 -24.08 13.01
N ARG A 390 21.60 -23.08 12.53
CA ARG A 390 21.09 -21.76 12.16
C ARG A 390 20.22 -21.83 10.91
N GLN A 391 20.68 -22.45 9.82
CA GLN A 391 19.88 -22.68 8.60
C GLN A 391 18.53 -23.35 8.95
N MET A 392 18.58 -24.41 9.77
CA MET A 392 17.37 -25.08 10.26
C MET A 392 16.45 -24.12 11.03
N ASN A 393 16.98 -23.36 11.99
CA ASN A 393 16.18 -22.38 12.73
C ASN A 393 15.54 -21.34 11.79
N GLY A 394 16.24 -20.97 10.71
CA GLY A 394 15.73 -20.08 9.68
C GLY A 394 14.50 -20.57 8.96
N TRP A 395 14.54 -21.81 8.49
CA TRP A 395 13.40 -22.45 7.86
C TRP A 395 12.23 -22.59 8.81
N ILE A 396 12.48 -23.01 10.05
CA ILE A 396 11.45 -23.16 11.08
C ILE A 396 10.75 -21.83 11.36
N VAL A 397 11.50 -20.75 11.51
CA VAL A 397 10.94 -19.41 11.75
C VAL A 397 10.16 -18.92 10.52
N ARG A 398 10.70 -19.11 9.31
CA ARG A 398 10.03 -18.72 8.06
C ARG A 398 8.69 -19.45 7.92
N ASP A 399 8.64 -20.74 8.25
CA ASP A 399 7.40 -21.54 8.21
C ASP A 399 6.40 -21.12 9.30
N ALA A 400 6.89 -20.85 10.52
CA ALA A 400 6.07 -20.33 11.61
C ALA A 400 5.43 -18.97 11.26
N ASN A 401 6.23 -18.04 10.70
CA ASN A 401 5.74 -16.77 10.18
C ASN A 401 4.79 -16.96 9.00
N GLY A 402 5.09 -17.88 8.08
CA GLY A 402 4.24 -18.22 6.94
C GLY A 402 2.86 -18.69 7.38
N THR A 403 2.78 -19.58 8.37
CA THR A 403 1.52 -20.06 8.95
C THR A 403 0.72 -18.92 9.56
N ARG A 404 1.39 -18.01 10.28
CA ARG A 404 0.75 -16.83 10.86
C ARG A 404 0.23 -15.86 9.80
N MET A 405 1.06 -15.56 8.80
CA MET A 405 0.68 -14.67 7.69
C MET A 405 -0.45 -15.27 6.85
N GLN A 406 -0.49 -16.59 6.66
CA GLN A 406 -1.63 -17.27 6.03
C GLN A 406 -2.91 -17.15 6.86
N ALA A 407 -2.82 -17.26 8.19
CA ALA A 407 -3.98 -17.06 9.07
C ALA A 407 -4.53 -15.63 8.99
N LEU A 408 -3.65 -14.62 8.88
CA LEU A 408 -4.04 -13.23 8.65
C LEU A 408 -4.61 -13.05 7.22
N ALA A 409 -3.92 -13.55 6.20
CA ALA A 409 -4.29 -13.40 4.80
C ALA A 409 -5.60 -14.10 4.42
N ALA A 410 -5.99 -15.18 5.11
CA ALA A 410 -7.24 -15.90 4.88
C ALA A 410 -8.50 -15.03 5.08
N SER A 411 -8.38 -13.85 5.72
CA SER A 411 -9.46 -12.85 5.84
C SER A 411 -9.51 -11.84 4.67
N SER A 412 -8.37 -11.56 4.03
CA SER A 412 -8.16 -10.36 3.21
C SER A 412 -9.00 -10.22 1.93
N MET A 413 -9.28 -11.30 1.19
CA MET A 413 -9.92 -11.18 -0.13
C MET A 413 -11.43 -10.92 -0.05
N ASN A 414 -12.12 -11.62 0.85
CA ASN A 414 -13.53 -11.35 1.11
C ASN A 414 -13.70 -9.95 1.70
N ASP A 415 -12.78 -9.55 2.58
CA ASP A 415 -12.77 -8.24 3.20
C ASP A 415 -12.53 -7.13 2.18
N LEU A 416 -11.61 -7.32 1.22
CA LEU A 416 -11.40 -6.40 0.10
C LEU A 416 -12.66 -6.23 -0.77
N LEU A 417 -13.31 -7.35 -1.16
CA LEU A 417 -14.53 -7.29 -1.96
C LEU A 417 -15.70 -6.65 -1.20
N VAL A 418 -15.78 -6.90 0.11
CA VAL A 418 -16.75 -6.28 1.02
C VAL A 418 -16.48 -4.78 1.13
N ALA A 419 -15.23 -4.36 1.34
CA ALA A 419 -14.79 -2.97 1.38
C ALA A 419 -15.13 -2.23 0.09
N LEU A 420 -14.70 -2.75 -1.07
CA LEU A 420 -15.04 -2.20 -2.39
C LEU A 420 -16.56 -2.11 -2.59
N GLY A 421 -17.29 -3.17 -2.22
CA GLY A 421 -18.75 -3.21 -2.26
C GLY A 421 -19.42 -2.07 -1.49
N SER A 422 -18.91 -1.73 -0.31
CA SER A 422 -19.46 -0.63 0.48
C SER A 422 -19.11 0.75 -0.06
N VAL A 423 -17.89 0.94 -0.57
CA VAL A 423 -17.47 2.21 -1.16
C VAL A 423 -18.32 2.46 -2.40
N ALA A 424 -18.57 1.44 -3.24
CA ALA A 424 -19.56 1.50 -4.32
C ALA A 424 -20.94 1.89 -3.81
N ALA A 425 -21.43 1.20 -2.77
CA ALA A 425 -22.77 1.43 -2.28
C ALA A 425 -22.93 2.85 -1.71
N ALA A 426 -21.92 3.37 -1.01
CA ALA A 426 -21.86 4.74 -0.51
C ALA A 426 -21.83 5.75 -1.67
N LEU A 427 -20.90 5.59 -2.63
CA LEU A 427 -20.78 6.41 -3.84
C LEU A 427 -22.08 6.46 -4.64
N ALA A 428 -22.65 5.29 -4.93
CA ALA A 428 -23.92 5.18 -5.65
C ALA A 428 -25.05 5.88 -4.88
N THR A 429 -25.08 5.76 -3.55
CA THR A 429 -26.08 6.44 -2.70
C THR A 429 -25.95 7.96 -2.81
N VAL A 430 -24.74 8.51 -2.63
CA VAL A 430 -24.48 9.96 -2.75
C VAL A 430 -24.87 10.47 -4.13
N MET A 431 -24.43 9.78 -5.19
CA MET A 431 -24.72 10.16 -6.57
C MET A 431 -26.23 10.13 -6.87
N LEU A 432 -26.94 9.07 -6.45
CA LEU A 432 -28.38 8.94 -6.69
C LEU A 432 -29.18 9.99 -5.90
N ALA A 433 -28.74 10.33 -4.70
CA ALA A 433 -29.31 11.43 -3.92
C ALA A 433 -29.10 12.78 -4.63
N ALA A 434 -27.90 13.04 -5.15
CA ALA A 434 -27.60 14.27 -5.91
C ALA A 434 -28.46 14.37 -7.19
N ILE A 435 -28.56 13.30 -7.98
CA ILE A 435 -29.41 13.24 -9.18
C ILE A 435 -30.88 13.48 -8.81
N ALA A 436 -31.36 12.88 -7.72
CA ALA A 436 -32.71 13.08 -7.23
C ALA A 436 -32.94 14.53 -6.79
N ALA A 437 -32.01 15.15 -6.05
CA ALA A 437 -32.11 16.54 -5.62
C ALA A 437 -32.16 17.52 -6.81
N VAL A 438 -31.25 17.37 -7.77
CA VAL A 438 -31.20 18.19 -9.00
C VAL A 438 -32.48 17.99 -9.82
N SER A 439 -32.92 16.74 -9.99
CA SER A 439 -34.16 16.43 -10.73
C SER A 439 -35.40 16.98 -10.02
N ALA A 440 -35.42 17.00 -8.70
CA ALA A 440 -36.52 17.58 -7.91
C ALA A 440 -36.56 19.10 -8.07
N LEU A 441 -35.41 19.76 -7.98
CA LEU A 441 -35.28 21.20 -8.20
C LEU A 441 -35.72 21.59 -9.62
N LEU A 442 -35.22 20.91 -10.65
CA LEU A 442 -35.63 21.13 -12.04
C LEU A 442 -37.12 20.86 -12.23
N GLY A 443 -37.64 19.76 -11.68
CA GLY A 443 -39.06 19.43 -11.73
C GLY A 443 -39.94 20.51 -11.07
N TRP A 444 -39.51 21.05 -9.94
CA TRP A 444 -40.18 22.13 -9.23
C TRP A 444 -40.16 23.45 -10.03
N LEU A 445 -39.01 23.83 -10.57
CA LEU A 445 -38.86 25.02 -11.43
C LEU A 445 -39.72 24.93 -12.69
N LEU A 446 -39.83 23.74 -13.29
CA LEU A 446 -40.58 23.53 -14.53
C LEU A 446 -42.10 23.51 -14.34
N VAL A 447 -42.60 23.20 -13.14
CA VAL A 447 -44.03 23.02 -12.84
C VAL A 447 -44.40 23.74 -11.55
N ARG A 448 -44.32 25.07 -11.56
CA ARG A 448 -45.01 25.90 -10.55
C ARG A 448 -46.53 25.78 -10.75
N GLY A 449 -47.17 24.84 -10.05
CA GLY A 449 -48.63 24.85 -9.80
C GLY A 449 -49.55 23.89 -10.55
N ARG A 450 -49.07 22.90 -11.33
CA ARG A 450 -49.94 21.91 -12.01
C ARG A 450 -49.51 20.45 -11.81
N GLN A 451 -50.33 19.64 -11.14
CA GLN A 451 -50.05 18.21 -10.95
C GLN A 451 -50.48 17.37 -12.16
N LEU A 452 -49.52 16.93 -12.98
CA LEU A 452 -49.74 15.85 -13.94
C LEU A 452 -49.41 14.49 -13.31
N ASP A 453 -50.38 13.58 -13.27
CA ASP A 453 -50.24 12.21 -12.75
C ASP A 453 -49.78 11.26 -13.88
N VAL A 454 -48.51 11.41 -14.32
CA VAL A 454 -47.91 10.49 -15.30
C VAL A 454 -47.37 9.28 -14.56
N ARG A 455 -48.14 8.18 -14.55
CA ARG A 455 -47.71 6.91 -13.97
C ARG A 455 -46.86 6.14 -14.98
N VAL A 456 -45.55 6.20 -14.82
CA VAL A 456 -44.65 5.24 -15.46
C VAL A 456 -44.89 3.86 -14.81
N ARG A 457 -45.10 2.82 -15.61
CA ARG A 457 -45.28 1.44 -15.13
C ARG A 457 -43.97 0.95 -14.49
N LEU A 458 -44.07 0.09 -13.48
CA LEU A 458 -42.91 -0.45 -12.74
C LEU A 458 -42.02 -1.35 -13.63
N ALA A 459 -42.61 -2.21 -14.46
CA ALA A 459 -41.85 -3.19 -15.24
C ALA A 459 -40.77 -2.57 -16.17
N PRO A 460 -41.05 -1.50 -16.94
CA PRO A 460 -40.00 -0.82 -17.71
C PRO A 460 -38.90 -0.17 -16.86
N GLN A 461 -39.21 0.26 -15.64
CA GLN A 461 -38.21 0.81 -14.73
C GLN A 461 -37.28 -0.29 -14.23
N LEU A 462 -37.84 -1.43 -13.81
CA LEU A 462 -37.06 -2.61 -13.44
C LEU A 462 -36.18 -3.10 -14.59
N LEU A 463 -36.73 -3.14 -15.81
CA LEU A 463 -35.95 -3.50 -16.99
C LEU A 463 -34.80 -2.52 -17.25
N ALA A 464 -35.03 -1.21 -17.10
CA ALA A 464 -33.97 -0.20 -17.25
C ALA A 464 -32.84 -0.40 -16.23
N TRP A 465 -33.17 -0.74 -14.98
CA TRP A 465 -32.18 -1.05 -13.95
C TRP A 465 -31.44 -2.37 -14.20
N ILE A 466 -32.15 -3.43 -14.58
CA ILE A 466 -31.54 -4.73 -14.92
C ILE A 466 -30.60 -4.58 -16.12
N VAL A 467 -31.03 -3.85 -17.16
CA VAL A 467 -30.21 -3.61 -18.34
C VAL A 467 -29.03 -2.68 -18.03
N GLY A 468 -29.25 -1.62 -17.24
CA GLY A 468 -28.21 -0.69 -16.85
C GLY A 468 -27.14 -1.36 -15.98
N LEU A 469 -27.53 -1.93 -14.83
CA LEU A 469 -26.59 -2.55 -13.89
C LEU A 469 -26.10 -3.92 -14.38
N GLY A 470 -27.01 -4.81 -14.76
CA GLY A 470 -26.66 -6.17 -15.20
C GLY A 470 -25.93 -6.17 -16.54
N GLY A 471 -26.34 -5.32 -17.49
CA GLY A 471 -25.63 -5.18 -18.76
C GLY A 471 -24.22 -4.62 -18.58
N LEU A 472 -24.03 -3.63 -17.70
CA LEU A 472 -22.70 -3.08 -17.44
C LEU A 472 -21.86 -3.95 -16.52
N ALA A 473 -22.42 -4.77 -15.63
CA ALA A 473 -21.67 -5.82 -14.93
C ALA A 473 -21.07 -6.83 -15.92
N VAL A 474 -21.83 -7.18 -16.96
CA VAL A 474 -21.32 -8.05 -18.04
C VAL A 474 -20.23 -7.37 -18.86
N VAL A 475 -20.45 -6.11 -19.27
CA VAL A 475 -19.52 -5.39 -20.18
C VAL A 475 -18.29 -4.86 -19.46
N LEU A 476 -18.43 -4.30 -18.26
CA LEU A 476 -17.35 -3.66 -17.51
C LEU A 476 -16.69 -4.60 -16.48
N GLY A 477 -17.33 -5.71 -16.13
CA GLY A 477 -16.79 -6.70 -15.19
C GLY A 477 -16.41 -8.00 -15.88
N MET A 478 -17.41 -8.77 -16.33
CA MET A 478 -17.20 -10.13 -16.85
C MET A 478 -16.35 -10.18 -18.13
N ALA A 479 -16.56 -9.22 -19.03
CA ALA A 479 -15.81 -9.12 -20.29
C ALA A 479 -14.30 -8.84 -20.05
N PRO A 480 -13.90 -7.77 -19.35
CA PRO A 480 -12.48 -7.54 -19.05
C PRO A 480 -11.88 -8.59 -18.12
N ALA A 481 -12.67 -9.28 -17.29
CA ALA A 481 -12.18 -10.41 -16.49
C ALA A 481 -11.95 -11.70 -17.29
N GLY A 482 -12.21 -11.73 -18.60
CA GLY A 482 -11.99 -12.93 -19.42
C GLY A 482 -13.07 -14.00 -19.33
N MET A 483 -14.15 -13.77 -18.56
CA MET A 483 -15.30 -14.70 -18.51
C MET A 483 -16.02 -14.79 -19.86
N ILE A 484 -15.94 -13.72 -20.66
CA ILE A 484 -16.39 -13.69 -22.05
C ILE A 484 -15.15 -13.59 -22.93
N SER A 485 -14.87 -14.64 -23.69
CA SER A 485 -13.69 -14.66 -24.56
C SER A 485 -13.68 -13.49 -25.54
N GLN A 486 -12.50 -12.95 -25.80
CA GLN A 486 -12.30 -11.83 -26.73
C GLN A 486 -13.02 -12.01 -28.08
N PRO A 487 -12.98 -13.19 -28.75
CA PRO A 487 -13.72 -13.39 -29.99
C PRO A 487 -15.24 -13.24 -29.82
N LYS A 488 -15.80 -13.68 -28.68
CA LYS A 488 -17.24 -13.52 -28.39
C LYS A 488 -17.60 -12.07 -28.12
N GLN A 489 -16.74 -11.31 -27.45
CA GLN A 489 -16.95 -9.87 -27.23
C GLN A 489 -17.00 -9.11 -28.56
N ILE A 490 -15.98 -9.32 -29.40
CA ILE A 490 -15.87 -8.69 -30.73
C ILE A 490 -17.09 -9.07 -31.58
N ALA A 491 -17.44 -10.36 -31.64
CA ALA A 491 -18.60 -10.82 -32.40
C ALA A 491 -19.90 -10.17 -31.90
N THR A 492 -20.07 -10.05 -30.58
CA THR A 492 -21.26 -9.42 -29.97
C THR A 492 -21.31 -7.91 -30.26
N ALA A 493 -20.19 -7.21 -30.15
CA ALA A 493 -20.09 -5.78 -30.45
C ALA A 493 -20.43 -5.50 -31.93
N VAL A 494 -19.78 -6.22 -32.85
CA VAL A 494 -20.03 -6.12 -34.29
C VAL A 494 -21.49 -6.44 -34.61
N THR A 495 -22.03 -7.53 -34.06
CA THR A 495 -23.44 -7.91 -34.27
C THR A 495 -24.39 -6.82 -33.75
N THR A 496 -24.11 -6.25 -32.58
CA THR A 496 -24.93 -5.18 -31.98
C THR A 496 -24.88 -3.91 -32.83
N ILE A 497 -23.70 -3.50 -33.32
CA ILE A 497 -23.55 -2.35 -34.22
C ILE A 497 -24.32 -2.57 -35.51
N VAL A 498 -24.21 -3.75 -36.13
CA VAL A 498 -24.93 -4.09 -37.36
C VAL A 498 -26.44 -4.08 -37.13
N LEU A 499 -26.92 -4.71 -36.04
CA LEU A 499 -28.35 -4.70 -35.70
C LEU A 499 -28.88 -3.29 -35.40
N ALA A 500 -28.09 -2.46 -34.70
CA ALA A 500 -28.43 -1.07 -34.44
C ALA A 500 -28.51 -0.26 -35.74
N ALA A 501 -27.56 -0.46 -36.67
CA ALA A 501 -27.57 0.18 -37.98
C ALA A 501 -28.78 -0.26 -38.81
N ILE A 502 -29.12 -1.56 -38.82
CA ILE A 502 -30.32 -2.09 -39.48
C ILE A 502 -31.58 -1.50 -38.85
N ALA A 503 -31.68 -1.48 -37.51
CA ALA A 503 -32.84 -0.94 -36.80
C ALA A 503 -33.01 0.56 -37.06
N CYS A 504 -31.93 1.35 -37.05
CA CYS A 504 -31.95 2.76 -37.40
C CYS A 504 -32.38 2.98 -38.85
N SER A 505 -31.82 2.21 -39.79
CA SER A 505 -32.18 2.25 -41.21
C SER A 505 -33.65 1.91 -41.42
N ALA A 506 -34.14 0.84 -40.78
CA ALA A 506 -35.54 0.44 -40.83
C ALA A 506 -36.46 1.50 -40.20
N ALA A 507 -36.08 2.12 -39.08
CA ALA A 507 -36.84 3.20 -38.46
C ALA A 507 -36.90 4.46 -39.34
N ILE A 508 -35.80 4.81 -40.00
CA ILE A 508 -35.74 5.89 -40.99
C ILE A 508 -36.68 5.55 -42.15
N ILE A 509 -36.50 4.40 -42.80
CA ILE A 509 -37.33 3.95 -43.94
C ILE A 509 -38.81 3.91 -43.56
N TRP A 510 -39.16 3.33 -42.41
CA TRP A 510 -40.55 3.29 -41.93
C TRP A 510 -41.12 4.70 -41.73
N ARG A 511 -40.32 5.62 -41.20
CA ARG A 511 -40.73 7.02 -41.06
C ARG A 511 -40.94 7.69 -42.42
N VAL A 512 -40.06 7.44 -43.40
CA VAL A 512 -40.24 7.91 -44.79
C VAL A 512 -41.53 7.38 -45.40
N VAL A 513 -41.75 6.06 -45.32
CA VAL A 513 -42.93 5.38 -45.86
C VAL A 513 -44.21 5.90 -45.19
N ARG A 514 -44.19 6.07 -43.86
CA ARG A 514 -45.32 6.63 -43.11
C ARG A 514 -45.62 8.07 -43.51
N LEU A 515 -44.58 8.88 -43.74
CA LEU A 515 -44.73 10.25 -44.21
C LEU A 515 -45.32 10.29 -45.63
N ALA A 516 -44.82 9.43 -46.53
CA ALA A 516 -45.32 9.30 -47.91
C ALA A 516 -46.81 8.90 -47.94
N ARG A 517 -47.21 7.91 -47.13
CA ARG A 517 -48.62 7.47 -47.05
C ARG A 517 -49.57 8.50 -46.43
N SER A 518 -49.09 9.44 -45.63
CA SER A 518 -49.95 10.41 -44.93
C SER A 518 -50.44 11.57 -45.79
N GLY A 519 -50.05 11.67 -47.07
CA GLY A 519 -50.43 12.76 -47.98
C GLY A 519 -49.84 14.13 -47.65
N LYS A 520 -49.19 14.28 -46.47
CA LYS A 520 -48.54 15.52 -45.99
C LYS A 520 -47.10 15.70 -46.51
N PHE A 521 -46.71 14.96 -47.54
CA PHE A 521 -45.33 14.89 -48.02
C PHE A 521 -44.80 16.25 -48.52
N ARG A 522 -45.66 17.07 -49.13
CA ARG A 522 -45.27 18.37 -49.71
C ARG A 522 -44.80 19.41 -48.68
N PHE A 523 -45.29 19.39 -47.44
CA PHE A 523 -44.89 20.35 -46.40
C PHE A 523 -43.70 19.90 -45.54
N GLN A 524 -43.37 18.59 -45.52
CA GLN A 524 -42.27 18.04 -44.72
C GLN A 524 -41.08 17.53 -45.54
N LEU A 525 -41.13 17.61 -46.87
CA LEU A 525 -40.00 17.29 -47.76
C LEU A 525 -38.75 18.10 -47.38
N ARG A 526 -38.89 19.35 -46.94
CA ARG A 526 -37.78 20.19 -46.45
C ARG A 526 -37.14 19.65 -45.17
N SER A 527 -37.92 19.15 -44.21
CA SER A 527 -37.38 18.54 -42.98
C SER A 527 -36.74 17.17 -43.27
N PHE A 528 -37.29 16.42 -44.23
CA PHE A 528 -36.74 15.15 -44.67
C PHE A 528 -35.41 15.33 -45.42
N LEU A 529 -35.37 16.22 -46.42
CA LEU A 529 -34.11 16.63 -47.05
C LEU A 529 -33.14 17.18 -46.01
N GLY A 530 -33.58 18.03 -45.08
CA GLY A 530 -32.72 18.54 -44.01
C GLY A 530 -32.06 17.43 -43.17
N VAL A 531 -32.80 16.38 -42.81
CA VAL A 531 -32.25 15.23 -42.06
C VAL A 531 -31.34 14.37 -42.94
N VAL A 532 -31.72 14.08 -44.19
CA VAL A 532 -30.89 13.29 -45.12
C VAL A 532 -29.61 14.03 -45.48
N THR A 533 -29.69 15.33 -45.75
CA THR A 533 -28.54 16.20 -45.99
C THR A 533 -27.68 16.34 -44.74
N ALA A 534 -28.28 16.42 -43.53
CA ALA A 534 -27.50 16.41 -42.28
C ALA A 534 -26.79 15.07 -42.07
N ILE A 535 -27.42 13.93 -42.36
CA ILE A 535 -26.78 12.61 -42.28
C ILE A 535 -25.68 12.48 -43.34
N ALA A 536 -25.92 12.91 -44.58
CA ALA A 536 -24.93 12.91 -45.65
C ALA A 536 -23.76 13.86 -45.35
N LEU A 537 -24.03 15.01 -44.72
CA LEU A 537 -23.00 15.92 -44.22
C LEU A 537 -22.22 15.31 -43.07
N VAL A 538 -22.87 14.65 -42.10
CA VAL A 538 -22.19 13.97 -40.99
C VAL A 538 -21.34 12.81 -41.50
N LEU A 539 -21.85 11.98 -42.42
CA LEU A 539 -21.09 10.91 -43.04
C LEU A 539 -19.94 11.45 -43.90
N GLY A 540 -20.19 12.50 -44.69
CA GLY A 540 -19.15 13.20 -45.44
C GLY A 540 -18.11 13.82 -44.53
N LEU A 541 -18.51 14.40 -43.39
CA LEU A 541 -17.63 14.97 -42.39
C LEU A 541 -16.81 13.88 -41.69
N ILE A 542 -17.40 12.73 -41.36
CA ILE A 542 -16.68 11.57 -40.80
C ILE A 542 -15.63 11.07 -41.81
N ILE A 543 -15.97 11.01 -43.10
CA ILE A 543 -15.04 10.61 -44.17
C ILE A 543 -13.93 11.65 -44.38
N ILE A 544 -14.27 12.95 -44.38
CA ILE A 544 -13.31 14.05 -44.56
C ILE A 544 -12.39 14.21 -43.34
N LEU A 545 -12.90 13.97 -42.13
CA LEU A 545 -12.12 14.02 -40.88
C LEU A 545 -11.41 12.70 -40.58
N GLN A 546 -11.65 11.63 -41.36
CA GLN A 546 -10.98 10.34 -41.19
C GLN A 546 -9.45 10.42 -41.21
N PRO A 547 -8.78 11.29 -42.01
CA PRO A 547 -7.33 11.46 -41.94
C PRO A 547 -6.85 12.15 -40.66
N LEU A 548 -7.68 13.00 -40.04
CA LEU A 548 -7.35 13.70 -38.79
C LEU A 548 -7.47 12.79 -37.57
N TRP A 549 -8.38 11.82 -37.60
CA TRP A 549 -8.57 10.86 -36.50
C TRP A 549 -7.98 9.48 -36.81
N GLY A 550 -7.61 9.22 -38.06
CA GLY A 550 -7.03 7.96 -38.53
C GLY A 550 -5.79 7.49 -37.76
N PRO A 551 -4.86 8.39 -37.36
CA PRO A 551 -3.75 8.03 -36.48
C PRO A 551 -4.19 7.57 -35.08
N TYR A 552 -5.36 8.00 -34.61
CA TYR A 552 -5.89 7.68 -33.28
C TYR A 552 -6.88 6.49 -33.28
N VAL A 553 -7.54 6.25 -34.41
CA VAL A 553 -8.59 5.23 -34.57
C VAL A 553 -8.05 3.93 -35.18
N GLY A 554 -6.85 3.98 -35.79
CA GLY A 554 -6.19 2.82 -36.36
C GLY A 554 -6.86 2.26 -37.61
N SER A 555 -6.31 1.19 -38.17
CA SER A 555 -6.93 0.40 -39.23
C SER A 555 -8.27 -0.19 -38.76
N PRO A 556 -9.24 -0.51 -39.66
CA PRO A 556 -10.49 -1.16 -39.28
C PRO A 556 -10.28 -2.46 -38.47
N SER A 557 -9.19 -3.19 -38.73
CA SER A 557 -8.75 -4.35 -37.94
C SER A 557 -8.27 -3.98 -36.54
N GLU A 558 -7.57 -2.86 -36.36
CA GLU A 558 -7.21 -2.32 -35.04
C GLU A 558 -8.45 -1.84 -34.30
N LEU A 559 -9.40 -1.20 -34.98
CA LEU A 559 -10.71 -0.81 -34.43
C LEU A 559 -11.49 -2.04 -33.93
N VAL A 560 -11.46 -3.14 -34.68
CA VAL A 560 -11.99 -4.45 -34.26
C VAL A 560 -11.23 -5.03 -33.06
N ASN A 561 -9.91 -4.91 -33.03
CA ASN A 561 -9.07 -5.30 -31.90
C ASN A 561 -9.18 -4.34 -30.69
N GLN A 562 -9.83 -3.19 -30.84
CA GLN A 562 -10.19 -2.26 -29.78
C GLN A 562 -11.65 -2.42 -29.32
N MET A 563 -12.48 -3.20 -30.03
CA MET A 563 -13.90 -3.44 -29.69
C MET A 563 -14.11 -4.45 -28.54
N TRP A 564 -13.05 -4.95 -27.91
CA TRP A 564 -13.13 -5.77 -26.70
C TRP A 564 -12.65 -4.98 -25.49
N MET A 565 -13.22 -5.29 -24.33
CA MET A 565 -12.90 -4.62 -23.08
C MET A 565 -11.65 -5.25 -22.48
N ARG A 566 -10.56 -4.47 -22.40
CA ARG A 566 -9.30 -4.96 -21.82
C ARG A 566 -9.37 -4.97 -20.29
N PRO A 567 -8.71 -5.90 -19.60
CA PRO A 567 -8.46 -5.75 -18.18
C PRO A 567 -7.78 -4.41 -17.88
N ARG A 568 -8.21 -3.72 -16.84
CA ARG A 568 -7.62 -2.46 -16.36
C ARG A 568 -6.96 -2.68 -15.00
N GLY A 569 -5.78 -2.13 -14.81
CA GLY A 569 -5.12 -2.13 -13.50
C GLY A 569 -5.60 -1.01 -12.58
N TRP A 570 -5.02 -0.91 -11.40
CA TRP A 570 -5.40 0.04 -10.35
C TRP A 570 -4.15 0.68 -9.74
N GLY A 571 -4.23 1.95 -9.33
CA GLY A 571 -3.12 2.61 -8.63
C GLY A 571 -1.81 2.70 -9.43
N GLY A 572 -1.88 2.77 -10.76
CA GLY A 572 -0.70 2.80 -11.63
C GLY A 572 -0.12 1.42 -11.99
N LEU A 573 -0.58 0.34 -11.36
CA LEU A 573 -0.20 -1.02 -11.73
C LEU A 573 -0.88 -1.44 -13.05
N GLY A 574 -0.18 -2.23 -13.86
CA GLY A 574 -0.79 -2.92 -15.01
C GLY A 574 -1.84 -3.94 -14.56
N ALA A 575 -2.77 -4.31 -15.44
CA ALA A 575 -3.86 -5.22 -15.05
C ALA A 575 -3.37 -6.62 -14.66
N ASP A 576 -2.37 -7.17 -15.37
CA ASP A 576 -1.77 -8.46 -15.02
C ASP A 576 -1.01 -8.41 -13.69
N GLN A 577 -0.28 -7.31 -13.43
CA GLN A 577 0.42 -7.10 -12.16
C GLN A 577 -0.56 -7.02 -11.01
N PHE A 578 -1.63 -6.23 -11.18
CA PHE A 578 -2.66 -6.09 -10.17
C PHE A 578 -3.39 -7.41 -9.90
N ARG A 579 -3.71 -8.18 -10.96
CA ARG A 579 -4.28 -9.52 -10.82
C ARG A 579 -3.35 -10.45 -10.06
N ASN A 580 -2.07 -10.49 -10.43
CA ASN A 580 -1.07 -11.35 -9.81
C ASN A 580 -0.80 -10.96 -8.35
N ALA A 581 -0.76 -9.66 -8.04
CA ALA A 581 -0.61 -9.15 -6.67
C ALA A 581 -1.77 -9.61 -5.78
N LEU A 582 -2.98 -9.72 -6.33
CA LEU A 582 -4.16 -10.25 -5.64
C LEU A 582 -4.28 -11.77 -5.73
N SER A 583 -3.32 -12.46 -6.36
CA SER A 583 -3.36 -13.91 -6.60
C SER A 583 -4.66 -14.41 -7.26
N LEU A 584 -5.25 -13.60 -8.16
CA LEU A 584 -6.52 -13.91 -8.82
C LEU A 584 -6.32 -14.65 -10.15
N ILE A 585 -7.28 -15.51 -10.49
CA ILE A 585 -7.29 -16.25 -11.76
C ILE A 585 -8.23 -15.53 -12.74
N ASP A 586 -7.87 -15.50 -14.02
CA ASP A 586 -8.76 -15.01 -15.08
C ASP A 586 -10.06 -15.81 -15.15
N GLY A 587 -11.15 -15.14 -15.48
CA GLY A 587 -12.48 -15.75 -15.62
C GLY A 587 -13.20 -16.01 -14.30
N THR A 588 -12.72 -15.46 -13.19
CA THR A 588 -13.35 -15.54 -11.87
C THR A 588 -14.33 -14.38 -11.61
N TRP A 589 -15.25 -14.55 -10.66
CA TRP A 589 -16.24 -13.51 -10.33
C TRP A 589 -15.62 -12.38 -9.51
N GLU A 590 -14.62 -12.71 -8.70
CA GLU A 590 -13.81 -11.81 -7.89
C GLU A 590 -13.09 -10.82 -8.80
N TRP A 591 -12.42 -11.32 -9.85
CA TRP A 591 -11.79 -10.47 -10.85
C TRP A 591 -12.80 -9.65 -11.66
N ALA A 592 -13.96 -10.22 -11.98
CA ALA A 592 -15.04 -9.48 -12.65
C ALA A 592 -15.59 -8.33 -11.79
N ALA A 593 -15.70 -8.50 -10.48
CA ALA A 593 -16.09 -7.44 -9.56
C ALA A 593 -15.03 -6.33 -9.55
N ILE A 594 -13.76 -6.68 -9.37
CA ILE A 594 -12.65 -5.71 -9.37
C ILE A 594 -12.57 -4.93 -10.68
N GLN A 595 -12.74 -5.61 -11.83
CA GLN A 595 -12.78 -4.93 -13.13
C GLN A 595 -13.97 -3.99 -13.26
N TRP A 596 -15.14 -4.39 -12.76
CA TRP A 596 -16.31 -3.52 -12.74
C TRP A 596 -16.02 -2.22 -11.97
N PHE A 597 -15.32 -2.30 -10.83
CA PHE A 597 -14.85 -1.13 -10.08
C PHE A 597 -13.78 -0.32 -10.82
N ALA A 598 -12.78 -0.97 -11.42
CA ALA A 598 -11.73 -0.30 -12.18
C ALA A 598 -12.28 0.51 -13.38
N TYR A 599 -13.45 0.11 -13.88
CA TYR A 599 -14.20 0.82 -14.91
C TYR A 599 -15.28 1.77 -14.38
N HIS A 600 -15.31 2.04 -13.08
CA HIS A 600 -16.32 2.86 -12.40
C HIS A 600 -17.76 2.40 -12.65
N GLY A 601 -17.98 1.09 -12.70
CA GLY A 601 -19.29 0.50 -12.91
C GLY A 601 -20.33 0.95 -11.88
N GLU A 602 -19.89 1.28 -10.66
CA GLU A 602 -20.70 1.83 -9.57
C GLU A 602 -21.29 3.21 -9.89
N LEU A 603 -20.67 3.97 -10.78
CA LEU A 603 -21.17 5.25 -11.27
C LEU A 603 -21.89 5.08 -12.62
N VAL A 604 -21.24 4.40 -13.57
CA VAL A 604 -21.74 4.27 -14.95
C VAL A 604 -23.03 3.42 -14.99
N GLY A 605 -23.13 2.40 -14.15
CA GLY A 605 -24.29 1.52 -14.00
C GLY A 605 -25.57 2.28 -13.68
N PRO A 606 -25.65 2.95 -12.51
CA PRO A 606 -26.82 3.73 -12.13
C PRO A 606 -27.11 4.90 -13.08
N LEU A 607 -26.09 5.58 -13.60
CA LEU A 607 -26.28 6.65 -14.61
C LEU A 607 -26.96 6.12 -15.87
N THR A 608 -26.52 4.97 -16.38
CA THR A 608 -27.11 4.34 -17.57
C THR A 608 -28.55 3.91 -17.30
N ALA A 609 -28.83 3.32 -16.13
CA ALA A 609 -30.19 3.00 -15.73
C ALA A 609 -31.09 4.25 -15.67
N MET A 610 -30.59 5.36 -15.12
CA MET A 610 -31.31 6.64 -15.09
C MET A 610 -31.57 7.20 -16.48
N LEU A 611 -30.60 7.14 -17.39
CA LEU A 611 -30.77 7.57 -18.77
C LEU A 611 -31.84 6.74 -19.48
N LEU A 612 -31.84 5.41 -19.28
CA LEU A 612 -32.88 4.53 -19.83
C LEU A 612 -34.26 4.85 -19.24
N VAL A 613 -34.36 5.12 -17.94
CA VAL A 613 -35.60 5.58 -17.30
C VAL A 613 -36.05 6.92 -17.89
N ALA A 614 -35.14 7.86 -18.15
CA ALA A 614 -35.47 9.15 -18.75
C ALA A 614 -36.00 9.01 -20.18
N VAL A 615 -35.30 8.22 -21.01
CA VAL A 615 -35.71 7.91 -22.39
C VAL A 615 -37.08 7.24 -22.40
N TRP A 616 -37.27 6.24 -21.55
CA TRP A 616 -38.56 5.54 -21.44
C TRP A 616 -39.67 6.47 -20.97
N GLY A 617 -39.40 7.31 -19.96
CA GLY A 617 -40.33 8.33 -19.47
C GLY A 617 -40.75 9.31 -20.57
N ALA A 618 -39.79 9.76 -21.39
CA ALA A 618 -40.05 10.65 -22.52
C ALA A 618 -40.90 9.98 -23.62
N LEU A 619 -40.62 8.71 -23.94
CA LEU A 619 -41.39 7.91 -24.89
C LEU A 619 -42.81 7.65 -24.39
N ALA A 620 -42.96 7.24 -23.13
CA ALA A 620 -44.26 7.00 -22.50
C ALA A 620 -45.11 8.27 -22.46
N ALA A 621 -44.52 9.42 -22.10
CA ALA A 621 -45.18 10.72 -22.12
C ALA A 621 -45.63 11.12 -23.53
N ARG A 622 -44.81 10.84 -24.56
CA ARG A 622 -45.18 11.06 -25.97
C ARG A 622 -46.33 10.15 -26.42
N CYS A 623 -46.32 8.88 -26.04
CA CYS A 623 -47.39 7.94 -26.38
C CYS A 623 -48.71 8.30 -25.68
N ALA A 624 -48.66 8.70 -24.41
CA ALA A 624 -49.84 9.16 -23.67
C ALA A 624 -50.46 10.41 -24.31
N ALA A 625 -49.62 11.37 -24.75
CA ALA A 625 -50.09 12.55 -25.46
C ALA A 625 -50.79 12.22 -26.79
N LYS A 626 -50.35 11.16 -27.50
CA LYS A 626 -50.98 10.70 -28.75
C LYS A 626 -52.32 9.99 -28.53
N ASN A 627 -52.45 9.26 -27.42
CA ASN A 627 -53.64 8.46 -27.12
C ASN A 627 -54.74 9.25 -26.41
N SER A 628 -54.46 10.49 -25.99
CA SER A 628 -55.45 11.38 -25.38
C SER A 628 -56.35 11.96 -26.48
N SER A 629 -57.55 11.40 -26.67
CA SER A 629 -58.49 11.82 -27.72
C SER A 629 -59.14 13.19 -27.39
N ALA A 630 -58.94 14.12 -28.32
CA ALA A 630 -59.77 15.27 -28.73
C ALA A 630 -60.33 16.31 -27.74
N ALA A 631 -60.27 16.16 -26.40
CA ALA A 631 -60.75 17.22 -25.49
C ALA A 631 -59.82 17.56 -24.31
N ALA A 632 -58.80 16.75 -24.03
CA ALA A 632 -57.81 17.04 -23.00
C ALA A 632 -56.62 17.80 -23.59
N GLN A 633 -56.26 18.94 -23.00
CA GLN A 633 -55.08 19.73 -23.38
C GLN A 633 -53.86 18.81 -23.48
N THR A 634 -53.21 18.79 -24.65
CA THR A 634 -51.98 18.03 -24.85
C THR A 634 -50.92 18.55 -23.88
N PRO A 635 -50.26 17.66 -23.11
CA PRO A 635 -49.31 18.11 -22.11
C PRO A 635 -48.16 18.87 -22.77
N SER A 636 -47.86 20.05 -22.24
CA SER A 636 -46.81 20.92 -22.77
C SER A 636 -45.43 20.25 -22.72
N VAL A 637 -44.44 20.79 -23.44
CA VAL A 637 -43.06 20.29 -23.36
C VAL A 637 -42.53 20.35 -21.91
N ARG A 638 -42.82 21.45 -21.19
CA ARG A 638 -42.43 21.64 -19.78
C ARG A 638 -43.05 20.59 -18.88
N GLU A 639 -44.33 20.31 -19.08
CA GLU A 639 -45.09 19.31 -18.34
C GLU A 639 -44.56 17.88 -18.56
N ARG A 640 -44.15 17.56 -19.79
CA ARG A 640 -43.50 16.29 -20.13
C ARG A 640 -42.10 16.19 -19.52
N ALA A 641 -41.30 17.26 -19.59
CA ALA A 641 -39.99 17.30 -18.96
C ALA A 641 -40.09 17.10 -17.45
N ALA A 642 -41.04 17.77 -16.78
CA ALA A 642 -41.26 17.59 -15.35
C ALA A 642 -41.82 16.21 -14.97
N ALA A 643 -42.54 15.52 -15.86
CA ALA A 643 -42.91 14.13 -15.66
C ALA A 643 -41.67 13.21 -15.68
N VAL A 644 -40.73 13.46 -16.59
CA VAL A 644 -39.42 12.76 -16.63
C VAL A 644 -38.61 13.06 -15.37
N CYS A 645 -38.48 14.33 -14.99
CA CYS A 645 -37.78 14.71 -13.76
C CYS A 645 -38.38 14.01 -12.53
N ARG A 646 -39.71 13.98 -12.39
CA ARG A 646 -40.36 13.25 -11.27
C ARG A 646 -40.13 11.74 -11.32
N ALA A 647 -40.08 11.15 -12.51
CA ALA A 647 -39.72 9.73 -12.65
C ALA A 647 -38.27 9.49 -12.21
N LEU A 648 -37.34 10.37 -12.57
CA LEU A 648 -35.94 10.32 -12.14
C LEU A 648 -35.81 10.49 -10.63
N VAL A 649 -36.49 11.48 -10.03
CA VAL A 649 -36.52 11.66 -8.56
C VAL A 649 -36.98 10.38 -7.88
N ARG A 650 -38.12 9.82 -8.30
CA ARG A 650 -38.67 8.63 -7.67
C ARG A 650 -37.74 7.43 -7.80
N ASN A 651 -37.18 7.18 -8.98
CA ASN A 651 -36.26 6.06 -9.19
C ASN A 651 -34.93 6.29 -8.47
N GLY A 652 -34.44 7.53 -8.42
CA GLY A 652 -33.22 7.91 -7.70
C GLY A 652 -33.37 7.72 -6.21
N VAL A 653 -34.48 8.15 -5.62
CA VAL A 653 -34.77 7.92 -4.21
C VAL A 653 -34.90 6.43 -3.90
N VAL A 654 -35.66 5.67 -4.71
CA VAL A 654 -35.82 4.23 -4.45
C VAL A 654 -34.50 3.49 -4.58
N ALA A 655 -33.73 3.74 -5.64
CA ALA A 655 -32.43 3.11 -5.83
C ALA A 655 -31.43 3.57 -4.76
N GLY A 656 -31.41 4.85 -4.39
CA GLY A 656 -30.57 5.37 -3.32
C GLY A 656 -30.90 4.74 -1.96
N VAL A 657 -32.19 4.51 -1.65
CA VAL A 657 -32.59 3.78 -0.43
C VAL A 657 -32.12 2.31 -0.48
N LEU A 658 -32.16 1.67 -1.65
CA LEU A 658 -31.66 0.29 -1.80
C LEU A 658 -30.13 0.22 -1.67
N CYS A 659 -29.40 1.17 -2.27
CA CYS A 659 -27.96 1.29 -2.12
C CYS A 659 -27.58 1.59 -0.65
N LEU A 660 -28.31 2.47 0.02
CA LEU A 660 -28.13 2.74 1.44
C LEU A 660 -28.40 1.49 2.29
N ALA A 661 -29.46 0.74 2.00
CA ALA A 661 -29.74 -0.52 2.69
C ALA A 661 -28.62 -1.55 2.47
N ALA A 662 -28.08 -1.65 1.26
CA ALA A 662 -26.95 -2.54 0.95
C ALA A 662 -25.69 -2.10 1.69
N TYR A 663 -25.38 -0.79 1.68
CA TYR A 663 -24.28 -0.23 2.48
C TYR A 663 -24.46 -0.55 3.97
N LEU A 664 -25.61 -0.24 4.57
CA LEU A 664 -25.86 -0.48 5.99
C LEU A 664 -25.88 -1.97 6.37
N TRP A 665 -26.15 -2.87 5.41
CA TRP A 665 -25.99 -4.31 5.63
C TRP A 665 -24.51 -4.67 5.72
N VAL A 666 -23.70 -4.22 4.76
CA VAL A 666 -22.30 -4.65 4.59
C VAL A 666 -21.32 -3.89 5.51
N ALA A 667 -21.59 -2.61 5.79
CA ALA A 667 -20.71 -1.74 6.57
C ALA A 667 -20.28 -2.29 7.95
N PRO A 668 -21.13 -2.99 8.73
CA PRO A 668 -20.69 -3.64 9.96
C PRO A 668 -19.56 -4.65 9.76
N GLN A 669 -19.56 -5.41 8.66
CA GLN A 669 -18.50 -6.39 8.37
C GLN A 669 -17.18 -5.69 8.06
N ILE A 670 -17.23 -4.53 7.41
CA ILE A 670 -16.04 -3.72 7.12
C ILE A 670 -15.49 -3.14 8.40
N VAL A 671 -16.35 -2.58 9.25
CA VAL A 671 -15.91 -2.08 10.55
C VAL A 671 -15.25 -3.19 11.36
N GLU A 672 -15.82 -4.41 11.36
CA GLU A 672 -15.22 -5.56 12.04
C GLU A 672 -13.90 -6.02 11.41
N SER A 673 -13.79 -5.98 10.08
CA SER A 673 -12.58 -6.34 9.33
C SER A 673 -11.46 -5.30 9.50
N THR A 674 -11.75 -4.02 9.29
CA THR A 674 -10.82 -2.91 9.53
C THR A 674 -10.38 -2.87 10.99
N GLU A 675 -11.27 -3.15 11.95
CA GLU A 675 -10.87 -3.30 13.35
C GLU A 675 -9.93 -4.50 13.54
N ALA A 676 -10.21 -5.66 12.93
CA ALA A 676 -9.36 -6.83 13.06
C ALA A 676 -7.95 -6.59 12.47
N GLU A 677 -7.88 -5.93 11.32
CA GLU A 677 -6.62 -5.51 10.68
C GLU A 677 -5.87 -4.52 11.59
N PHE A 678 -6.53 -3.44 12.02
CA PHE A 678 -5.95 -2.45 12.91
C PHE A 678 -5.44 -3.07 14.23
N GLN A 679 -6.22 -3.97 14.85
CA GLN A 679 -5.79 -4.64 16.08
C GLN A 679 -4.63 -5.61 15.82
N ALA A 680 -4.58 -6.28 14.66
CA ALA A 680 -3.47 -7.15 14.28
C ALA A 680 -2.18 -6.35 14.06
N ASP A 681 -2.27 -5.21 13.39
CA ASP A 681 -1.17 -4.29 13.12
C ASP A 681 -0.67 -3.64 14.42
N MET A 682 -1.57 -3.10 15.23
CA MET A 682 -1.22 -2.48 16.51
C MET A 682 -0.84 -3.49 17.61
N ALA A 683 -1.12 -4.79 17.45
CA ALA A 683 -0.79 -5.80 18.46
C ALA A 683 0.71 -5.82 18.77
N TYR A 684 1.55 -5.70 17.74
CA TYR A 684 3.00 -5.63 17.90
C TYR A 684 3.41 -4.39 18.70
N VAL A 685 2.82 -3.24 18.39
CA VAL A 685 3.19 -1.96 19.02
C VAL A 685 2.73 -1.90 20.49
N ARG A 686 1.56 -2.47 20.78
CA ARG A 686 0.94 -2.48 22.12
C ARG A 686 1.53 -3.53 23.05
N ASP A 687 1.86 -4.70 22.53
CA ASP A 687 2.42 -5.81 23.31
C ASP A 687 3.37 -6.65 22.44
N PRO A 688 4.60 -6.15 22.21
CA PRO A 688 5.57 -6.81 21.33
C PRO A 688 5.94 -8.22 21.82
N VAL A 689 5.97 -8.42 23.15
CA VAL A 689 6.24 -9.73 23.77
C VAL A 689 5.10 -10.71 23.50
N ALA A 690 3.84 -10.33 23.73
CA ALA A 690 2.71 -11.22 23.44
C ALA A 690 2.60 -11.54 21.94
N TYR A 691 2.89 -10.56 21.09
CA TYR A 691 2.96 -10.76 19.64
C TYR A 691 4.03 -11.78 19.25
N ALA A 692 5.25 -11.66 19.78
CA ALA A 692 6.35 -12.60 19.53
C ALA A 692 6.05 -14.01 20.06
N ASN A 693 5.39 -14.12 21.23
CA ASN A 693 5.01 -15.40 21.84
C ASN A 693 4.07 -16.26 20.98
N VAL A 694 3.36 -15.68 20.00
CA VAL A 694 2.61 -16.46 19.00
C VAL A 694 3.56 -17.25 18.10
N VAL A 695 4.60 -16.59 17.59
CA VAL A 695 5.59 -17.22 16.69
C VAL A 695 6.49 -18.17 17.48
N VAL A 696 6.90 -17.82 18.70
CA VAL A 696 7.70 -18.71 19.57
C VAL A 696 6.99 -20.04 19.82
N ARG A 697 5.70 -20.02 20.16
CA ARG A 697 4.91 -21.26 20.35
C ARG A 697 4.85 -22.11 19.08
N GLU A 698 4.78 -21.46 17.92
CA GLU A 698 4.76 -22.16 16.64
C GLU A 698 6.13 -22.76 16.28
N VAL A 699 7.21 -22.04 16.57
CA VAL A 699 8.59 -22.56 16.49
C VAL A 699 8.77 -23.76 17.41
N GLU A 700 8.30 -23.70 18.65
CA GLU A 700 8.32 -24.82 19.60
C GLU A 700 7.50 -26.01 19.10
N ARG A 701 6.32 -25.75 18.53
CA ARG A 701 5.48 -26.78 17.91
C ARG A 701 6.22 -27.49 16.78
N ILE A 702 6.85 -26.75 15.87
CA ILE A 702 7.63 -27.31 14.76
C ILE A 702 8.85 -28.10 15.30
N LYS A 703 9.59 -27.54 16.26
CA LYS A 703 10.73 -28.20 16.90
C LYS A 703 10.33 -29.47 17.67
N SER A 704 9.08 -29.57 18.12
CA SER A 704 8.58 -30.80 18.77
C SER A 704 8.23 -31.92 17.79
N SER A 705 8.22 -31.65 16.47
CA SER A 705 7.93 -32.62 15.41
C SER A 705 9.23 -33.19 14.83
N PRO A 706 9.58 -34.47 15.11
CA PRO A 706 10.80 -35.08 14.58
C PRO A 706 10.84 -35.12 13.05
N ASP A 707 9.69 -35.34 12.41
CA ASP A 707 9.56 -35.41 10.96
C ASP A 707 9.85 -34.05 10.31
N ALA A 708 9.30 -32.97 10.88
CA ALA A 708 9.55 -31.62 10.38
C ALA A 708 11.02 -31.22 10.60
N LEU A 709 11.58 -31.53 11.77
CA LEU A 709 13.01 -31.29 12.05
C LEU A 709 13.93 -32.07 11.12
N GLY A 710 13.58 -33.32 10.77
CA GLY A 710 14.32 -34.11 9.79
C GLY A 710 14.33 -33.45 8.42
N ALA A 711 13.16 -33.03 7.92
CA ALA A 711 13.04 -32.35 6.64
C ALA A 711 13.84 -31.05 6.58
N TYR A 712 13.76 -30.20 7.62
CA TYR A 712 14.54 -28.95 7.66
C TYR A 712 16.04 -29.18 7.80
N ARG A 713 16.46 -30.26 8.46
CA ARG A 713 17.88 -30.63 8.49
C ARG A 713 18.38 -31.01 7.10
N ASP A 714 17.63 -31.86 6.39
CA ASP A 714 18.00 -32.31 5.05
C ASP A 714 18.06 -31.13 4.07
N GLU A 715 17.10 -30.20 4.15
CA GLU A 715 17.08 -28.98 3.35
C GLU A 715 18.26 -28.04 3.69
N ALA A 716 18.52 -27.81 4.99
CA ALA A 716 19.63 -27.00 5.45
C ALA A 716 21.00 -27.59 5.03
N GLN A 717 21.16 -28.91 5.11
CA GLN A 717 22.38 -29.59 4.66
C GLN A 717 22.54 -29.46 3.14
N GLY A 718 21.48 -29.67 2.37
CA GLY A 718 21.53 -29.53 0.91
C GLY A 718 21.95 -28.11 0.46
N GLN A 719 21.57 -27.06 1.19
CA GLN A 719 22.03 -25.70 0.90
C GLN A 719 23.51 -25.49 1.22
N LEU A 720 24.01 -26.08 2.30
CA LEU A 720 25.44 -26.01 2.65
C LEU A 720 26.30 -26.78 1.63
N ASP A 721 25.83 -27.95 1.21
CA ASP A 721 26.50 -28.75 0.19
C ASP A 721 26.55 -27.99 -1.15
N GLN A 722 25.43 -27.37 -1.55
CA GLN A 722 25.37 -26.54 -2.76
C GLN A 722 26.28 -25.30 -2.68
N ALA A 723 26.34 -24.64 -1.52
CA ALA A 723 27.22 -23.47 -1.33
C ALA A 723 28.70 -23.86 -1.39
N ALA A 724 29.06 -25.04 -0.88
CA ALA A 724 30.42 -25.58 -0.99
C ALA A 724 30.78 -25.90 -2.45
N GLU A 725 29.89 -26.55 -3.20
CA GLU A 725 30.08 -26.84 -4.63
C GLU A 725 30.27 -25.56 -5.45
N GLN A 726 29.44 -24.52 -5.20
CA GLN A 726 29.59 -23.22 -5.86
C GLN A 726 30.91 -22.51 -5.52
N ALA A 727 31.40 -22.66 -4.28
CA ALA A 727 32.68 -22.10 -3.89
C ALA A 727 33.85 -22.79 -4.60
N GLU A 728 33.80 -24.12 -4.74
CA GLU A 728 34.78 -24.90 -5.51
C GLU A 728 34.77 -24.50 -6.99
N GLU A 729 33.59 -24.40 -7.63
CA GLU A 729 33.47 -23.95 -9.02
C GLU A 729 34.03 -22.53 -9.24
N MET A 730 33.81 -21.60 -8.30
CA MET A 730 34.37 -20.25 -8.39
C MET A 730 35.90 -20.21 -8.28
N LEU A 731 36.49 -21.10 -7.46
CA LEU A 731 37.94 -21.23 -7.35
C LEU A 731 38.54 -21.82 -8.63
N GLU A 732 37.91 -22.86 -9.19
CA GLU A 732 38.35 -23.46 -10.46
C GLU A 732 38.31 -22.45 -11.63
N MET A 733 37.30 -21.57 -11.67
CA MET A 733 37.22 -20.50 -12.68
C MET A 733 38.33 -19.45 -12.50
N GLN A 734 38.70 -19.10 -11.27
CA GLN A 734 39.79 -18.15 -11.01
C GLN A 734 41.16 -18.72 -11.38
N ASP A 735 41.41 -20.00 -11.08
CA ASP A 735 42.65 -20.66 -11.45
C ASP A 735 42.76 -20.83 -12.98
N GLY A 736 41.66 -21.16 -13.65
CA GLY A 736 41.60 -21.30 -15.11
C GLY A 736 41.87 -20.01 -15.90
N GLU A 737 41.53 -18.84 -15.37
CA GLU A 737 41.82 -17.55 -16.02
C GLU A 737 43.30 -17.14 -15.89
N THR A 738 44.05 -17.71 -14.93
CA THR A 738 45.46 -17.37 -14.74
C THR A 738 46.43 -18.18 -15.60
N GLU A 739 46.04 -19.36 -16.11
CA GLU A 739 46.94 -20.22 -16.92
C GLU A 739 47.02 -19.87 -18.42
N ASP A 740 46.07 -19.12 -18.99
CA ASP A 740 46.09 -18.72 -20.42
C ASP A 740 46.79 -17.38 -20.69
N GLY A 741 47.53 -16.86 -19.71
CA GLY A 741 48.23 -15.56 -19.70
C GLY A 741 49.51 -15.43 -20.57
N ASP A 742 49.54 -16.00 -21.78
CA ASP A 742 50.50 -15.64 -22.83
C ASP A 742 49.82 -15.27 -24.17
N GLY A 743 48.48 -15.22 -24.21
CA GLY A 743 47.71 -14.79 -25.37
C GLY A 743 47.21 -13.35 -25.23
N GLN A 744 47.63 -12.46 -26.14
CA GLN A 744 47.09 -11.12 -26.30
C GLN A 744 45.56 -11.08 -26.21
N GLY A 745 45.06 -10.12 -25.43
CA GLY A 745 43.70 -10.07 -24.93
C GLY A 745 42.60 -10.03 -25.99
N ASP A 746 41.57 -10.82 -25.73
CA ASP A 746 40.20 -10.53 -26.14
C ASP A 746 39.37 -10.52 -24.85
N LEU A 747 38.84 -9.34 -24.51
CA LEU A 747 38.06 -9.12 -23.30
C LEU A 747 36.73 -9.89 -23.38
N SER A 748 36.32 -10.45 -22.23
CA SER A 748 35.06 -11.15 -21.99
C SER A 748 33.83 -10.46 -22.63
N PRO A 749 32.94 -11.19 -23.32
CA PRO A 749 31.80 -10.62 -24.05
C PRO A 749 30.60 -10.19 -23.16
N TRP A 750 30.75 -10.23 -21.83
CA TRP A 750 29.63 -9.94 -20.91
C TRP A 750 29.47 -8.46 -20.53
N PHE A 751 30.40 -7.58 -20.94
CA PHE A 751 30.35 -6.14 -20.63
C PHE A 751 30.65 -5.23 -21.84
N GLN A 752 30.20 -5.60 -23.05
CA GLN A 752 30.06 -4.62 -24.13
C GLN A 752 28.69 -3.94 -24.03
N ILE A 753 28.61 -2.91 -23.19
CA ILE A 753 27.58 -1.88 -23.37
C ILE A 753 28.04 -1.06 -24.57
N GLU A 754 27.33 -1.17 -25.69
CA GLU A 754 27.54 -0.33 -26.87
C GLU A 754 27.23 1.13 -26.49
N ASP A 755 28.28 1.91 -26.21
CA ASP A 755 28.24 3.37 -26.28
C ASP A 755 28.02 3.78 -27.75
N ASP A 756 26.76 3.79 -28.19
CA ASP A 756 26.36 4.38 -29.46
C ASP A 756 26.20 5.91 -29.30
N GLU A 757 27.30 6.57 -28.92
CA GLU A 757 27.46 8.02 -29.06
C GLU A 757 27.97 8.35 -30.47
N SER A 758 27.15 8.14 -31.51
CA SER A 758 27.23 8.99 -32.70
C SER A 758 25.99 8.91 -33.57
N GLN A 759 25.09 9.89 -33.43
CA GLN A 759 24.45 10.65 -34.51
C GLN A 759 23.13 11.23 -34.01
N ASN A 760 23.17 12.47 -33.51
CA ASN A 760 22.19 13.51 -33.85
C ASN A 760 22.63 14.86 -33.28
N GLU A 761 23.21 15.68 -34.15
CA GLU A 761 23.04 17.14 -34.14
C GLU A 761 22.77 17.57 -35.58
N PRO A 762 22.07 18.69 -35.83
CA PRO A 762 20.82 19.16 -35.23
C PRO A 762 19.61 19.04 -36.19
#